data_AF-A0A536KBI7-F1
#
_entry.id   AF-A0A536KBI7-F1
#
_cell.length_a   1.000
_cell.length_b   1.000
_cell.length_c   1.000
_cell.angle_alpha   90.00
_cell.angle_beta   90.00
_cell.angle_gamma   90.00
#
_symmetry.space_group_name_H-M   'P 1'
#
loop_
_entity.id
_entity.type
_entity.pdbx_description
1 polymer ?
#
loop_
_entity_poly.entity_id
_entity_poly.type
_entity_poly.pdbx_seq_one_letter_code
_entity_poly.pdbx_strand_id
1 'polypeptide(L)'
;MQTHQPAAELAVRRRGRSDRVAPPRPSPAVEAGFALDRDTLLYLQRTAGNTTVAGLVLQATGSGIKAPPKKAPGRASKPATKPRPAVKPSKASGKTAKPAKAKAPAGPSQEELDKQARLGSTGALAGWALAGEANATERKVRGMWRIPLDGIPGGNADPAARDDTTESAADRAIAIVPAFLGRAPKSVEVLLHLHGFGIGYRTQQGKKPQGKFEWSGAGEGQVRDVAVDRMEGQLEESGRAMVGILPQGDLTSGFGKNFDSNAYITAVFDKLVTLKIWDAAPSSSGVVLSGHSGAGSTLASMLAPQLIRKGKDPEAAAPSNLREVVLFDSINSAHELESVTAWVIQSLNADLAAMKSMKQDGRLTYLETSMRLRGYHTHLYDTKYKALKATIDQWFVDNRKALGGKGSPVPARMKANYVIKDADKSETKYESHERMVAHGDRMLDALSALPPAEEQVAFMNRVLAAHIAQGAASFKQQGKEENPDLDDAQLADVPGTGVKMRSDAAAKAGELLVAANSDRKDVRLAAQVDLKAAQEKLAAEPEESPESPGVPQTSPKPAAAKIPAPKKKAEDLIPALEADVLVTDGLSAASGYRGRAHQERLWKSYFRDKYYPATRKMRAALPGGVHGDEAVTRMVSYIAGKIAPPGYSNHQAGVAIDFWQVRVKGHDIHNDTNADAIGLWKTTWFWAWLNQHAGEYGFLDFNKEPWHWALGRHG
;
A
#
# COMPACT_ATOMS: atom_id res chain seq x y z
N MET A 1 -32.73 -61.56 -42.37
CA MET A 1 -33.60 -60.58 -43.05
C MET A 1 -32.72 -59.61 -43.79
N GLN A 2 -32.65 -59.80 -45.10
CA GLN A 2 -31.72 -59.25 -46.09
C GLN A 2 -32.25 -57.91 -46.63
N THR A 3 -31.48 -56.83 -46.54
CA THR A 3 -30.69 -56.15 -47.61
C THR A 3 -31.46 -55.28 -48.62
N HIS A 4 -30.82 -54.14 -48.91
CA HIS A 4 -30.80 -53.36 -50.17
C HIS A 4 -31.73 -52.13 -50.33
N GLN A 5 -31.08 -50.97 -50.21
CA GLN A 5 -31.15 -49.82 -51.14
C GLN A 5 -30.91 -50.24 -52.61
N PRO A 6 -31.38 -49.51 -53.68
CA PRO A 6 -30.82 -48.19 -54.01
C PRO A 6 -31.68 -47.13 -54.77
N ALA A 7 -31.19 -45.88 -54.66
CA ALA A 7 -31.05 -44.76 -55.61
C ALA A 7 -32.16 -44.37 -56.63
N ALA A 8 -32.51 -43.07 -56.64
CA ALA A 8 -32.55 -42.22 -57.85
C ALA A 8 -32.57 -40.71 -57.50
N GLU A 9 -32.11 -39.93 -58.46
CA GLU A 9 -31.53 -38.59 -58.45
C GLU A 9 -32.52 -37.43 -58.73
N LEU A 10 -32.02 -36.19 -58.55
CA LEU A 10 -32.38 -34.93 -59.25
C LEU A 10 -33.71 -34.19 -58.91
N ALA A 11 -33.59 -33.03 -58.25
CA ALA A 11 -33.88 -31.72 -58.86
C ALA A 11 -33.69 -30.56 -57.87
N VAL A 12 -32.66 -29.75 -58.13
CA VAL A 12 -32.39 -28.46 -57.48
C VAL A 12 -33.42 -27.42 -57.93
N ARG A 13 -34.21 -26.86 -57.00
CA ARG A 13 -34.98 -25.63 -57.21
C ARG A 13 -34.44 -24.50 -56.33
N ARG A 14 -33.80 -23.52 -56.98
CA ARG A 14 -33.48 -22.19 -56.44
C ARG A 14 -34.76 -21.36 -56.26
N ARG A 15 -35.08 -20.96 -55.03
CA ARG A 15 -35.77 -19.72 -54.58
C ARG A 15 -35.50 -19.62 -53.06
N GLY A 16 -35.26 -18.49 -52.41
CA GLY A 16 -35.22 -17.10 -52.81
C GLY A 16 -34.41 -16.33 -51.75
N ARG A 17 -33.88 -15.21 -52.20
CA ARG A 17 -33.11 -14.21 -51.47
C ARG A 17 -34.08 -13.49 -50.51
N SER A 18 -33.90 -13.60 -49.19
CA SER A 18 -34.55 -12.69 -48.23
C SER A 18 -33.51 -11.70 -47.70
N ASP A 19 -33.73 -10.46 -48.09
CA ASP A 19 -33.30 -9.20 -47.53
C ASP A 19 -32.50 -9.24 -46.22
N ARG A 20 -31.22 -8.84 -46.32
CA ARG A 20 -30.45 -8.38 -45.17
C ARG A 20 -31.02 -7.03 -44.74
N VAL A 21 -31.63 -7.01 -43.55
CA VAL A 21 -31.90 -5.80 -42.79
C VAL A 21 -30.56 -5.15 -42.44
N ALA A 22 -30.38 -3.88 -42.84
CA ALA A 22 -29.20 -3.10 -42.52
C ALA A 22 -29.13 -2.82 -41.01
N PRO A 23 -27.94 -2.86 -40.37
CA PRO A 23 -27.80 -2.45 -38.98
C PRO A 23 -28.11 -0.94 -38.82
N PRO A 24 -28.64 -0.51 -37.66
CA PRO A 24 -28.99 0.88 -37.43
C PRO A 24 -27.74 1.76 -37.48
N ARG A 25 -27.87 2.92 -38.14
CA ARG A 25 -26.85 3.98 -38.12
C ARG A 25 -26.67 4.50 -36.69
N PRO A 26 -25.44 4.73 -36.22
CA PRO A 26 -25.22 5.49 -35.00
C PRO A 26 -25.67 6.94 -35.18
N SER A 27 -26.35 7.49 -34.18
CA SER A 27 -26.77 8.89 -34.14
C SER A 27 -25.57 9.86 -34.13
N PRO A 28 -25.69 11.06 -34.72
CA PRO A 28 -24.62 12.04 -34.74
C PRO A 28 -24.62 12.84 -33.43
N ALA A 29 -23.70 12.50 -32.54
CA ALA A 29 -23.24 13.40 -31.50
C ALA A 29 -21.74 13.20 -31.35
N VAL A 30 -20.95 14.18 -31.81
CA VAL A 30 -19.76 14.78 -31.15
C VAL A 30 -19.03 15.61 -32.22
N GLU A 31 -19.48 16.85 -32.42
CA GLU A 31 -18.60 17.97 -32.72
C GLU A 31 -18.56 18.85 -31.47
N ALA A 32 -17.65 18.52 -30.56
CA ALA A 32 -17.22 19.43 -29.50
C ALA A 32 -15.79 19.02 -29.12
N GLY A 33 -14.85 19.95 -29.31
CA GLY A 33 -13.46 19.75 -28.89
C GLY A 33 -13.40 19.49 -27.38
N PHE A 34 -13.08 18.26 -27.01
CA PHE A 34 -12.84 17.90 -25.62
C PHE A 34 -11.47 18.41 -25.19
N ALA A 35 -11.47 19.36 -24.25
CA ALA A 35 -10.30 19.58 -23.41
C ALA A 35 -10.10 18.30 -22.58
N LEU A 36 -8.90 17.70 -22.65
CA LEU A 36 -8.54 16.61 -21.76
C LEU A 36 -8.63 17.11 -20.32
N ASP A 37 -9.38 16.42 -19.47
CA ASP A 37 -9.47 16.76 -18.07
C ASP A 37 -8.12 16.51 -17.37
N ARG A 38 -7.95 17.17 -16.21
CA ARG A 38 -6.70 17.16 -15.45
C ARG A 38 -6.26 15.74 -15.05
N ASP A 39 -7.20 14.86 -14.74
CA ASP A 39 -6.88 13.52 -14.26
C ASP A 39 -6.42 12.63 -15.42
N THR A 40 -7.00 12.80 -16.61
CA THR A 40 -6.54 12.18 -17.86
C THR A 40 -5.14 12.67 -18.25
N LEU A 41 -4.84 13.97 -18.11
CA LEU A 41 -3.50 14.53 -18.37
C LEU A 41 -2.45 13.99 -17.39
N LEU A 42 -2.77 13.91 -16.11
CA LEU A 42 -1.88 13.36 -15.08
C LEU A 42 -1.66 11.86 -15.26
N TYR A 43 -2.68 11.13 -15.71
CA TYR A 43 -2.56 9.71 -16.05
C TYR A 43 -1.60 9.51 -17.24
N LEU A 44 -1.81 10.23 -18.35
CA LEU A 44 -0.92 10.15 -19.52
C LEU A 44 0.52 10.60 -19.21
N GLN A 45 0.69 11.57 -18.30
CA GLN A 45 2.00 12.01 -17.86
C GLN A 45 2.78 10.92 -17.13
N ARG A 46 2.08 10.12 -16.32
CA ARG A 46 2.67 9.01 -15.55
C ARG A 46 2.96 7.80 -16.42
N THR A 47 2.14 7.52 -17.42
CA THR A 47 2.22 6.28 -18.22
C THR A 47 3.02 6.44 -19.50
N ALA A 48 2.94 7.59 -20.16
CA ALA A 48 3.58 7.83 -21.46
C ALA A 48 4.70 8.89 -21.42
N GLY A 49 4.91 9.50 -20.25
CA GLY A 49 5.94 10.51 -20.02
C GLY A 49 5.58 11.90 -20.56
N ASN A 50 6.26 12.92 -20.02
CA ASN A 50 5.99 14.34 -20.32
C ASN A 50 6.07 14.67 -21.81
N THR A 51 6.94 14.01 -22.57
CA THR A 51 7.14 14.24 -24.01
C THR A 51 5.91 13.85 -24.84
N THR A 52 5.26 12.74 -24.49
CA THR A 52 4.05 12.26 -25.18
C THR A 52 2.85 13.15 -24.87
N VAL A 53 2.73 13.60 -23.61
CA VAL A 53 1.71 14.57 -23.21
C VAL A 53 1.90 15.91 -23.93
N ALA A 54 3.14 16.39 -24.03
CA ALA A 54 3.45 17.62 -24.78
C ALA A 54 3.09 17.48 -26.27
N GLY A 55 3.33 16.31 -26.88
CA GLY A 55 2.95 16.02 -28.26
C GLY A 55 1.43 16.03 -28.49
N LEU A 56 0.66 15.43 -27.58
CA LEU A 56 -0.81 15.41 -27.62
C LEU A 56 -1.41 16.80 -27.40
N VAL A 57 -0.87 17.59 -26.48
CA VAL A 57 -1.30 18.97 -26.23
C VAL A 57 -0.99 19.86 -27.45
N LEU A 58 0.20 19.71 -28.06
CA LEU A 58 0.57 20.45 -29.27
C LEU A 58 -0.32 20.08 -30.47
N GLN A 59 -0.67 18.81 -30.65
CA GLN A 59 -1.62 18.36 -31.67
C GLN A 59 -3.04 18.87 -31.43
N ALA A 60 -3.50 18.90 -30.17
CA ALA A 60 -4.84 19.39 -29.82
C ALA A 60 -5.01 20.92 -30.00
N THR A 61 -3.92 21.69 -29.90
CA THR A 61 -3.97 23.17 -30.03
C THR A 61 -3.90 23.71 -31.45
N GLY A 62 -3.75 22.86 -32.46
CA GLY A 62 -3.93 23.19 -33.89
C GLY A 62 -3.63 24.64 -34.30
N SER A 63 -2.41 25.13 -34.10
CA SER A 63 -1.96 26.43 -34.64
C SER A 63 -0.44 26.58 -34.54
N GLY A 64 0.19 26.84 -35.69
CA GLY A 64 1.60 27.21 -35.77
C GLY A 64 1.85 28.54 -35.05
N ILE A 65 2.62 28.49 -33.96
CA ILE A 65 3.13 29.71 -33.32
C ILE A 65 4.54 29.95 -33.87
N LYS A 66 4.67 30.97 -34.73
CA LYS A 66 5.95 31.59 -35.07
C LYS A 66 6.54 32.22 -33.80
N ALA A 67 7.80 31.88 -33.50
CA ALA A 67 8.56 32.54 -32.44
C ALA A 67 8.78 34.03 -32.76
N PRO A 68 8.58 34.96 -31.79
CA PRO A 68 9.00 36.35 -31.98
C PRO A 68 10.50 36.51 -31.65
N PRO A 69 11.19 37.51 -32.26
CA PRO A 69 12.63 37.66 -32.13
C PRO A 69 13.02 38.30 -30.79
N LYS A 70 14.23 37.94 -30.34
CA LYS A 70 14.92 38.50 -29.17
C LYS A 70 15.06 40.02 -29.26
N LYS A 71 14.68 40.73 -28.20
CA LYS A 71 15.21 42.07 -27.87
C LYS A 71 15.62 42.14 -26.40
N ALA A 72 16.80 42.71 -26.17
CA ALA A 72 17.43 42.94 -24.87
C ALA A 72 17.00 44.31 -24.28
N PRO A 73 17.48 44.74 -23.09
CA PRO A 73 16.64 45.07 -21.95
C PRO A 73 16.34 46.58 -21.81
N GLY A 74 15.18 46.91 -21.24
CA GLY A 74 14.75 48.28 -20.99
C GLY A 74 13.99 48.43 -19.68
N ARG A 75 14.68 49.01 -18.69
CA ARG A 75 14.28 49.92 -17.60
C ARG A 75 12.85 49.90 -17.00
N ALA A 76 12.86 49.89 -15.67
CA ALA A 76 11.75 49.96 -14.71
C ALA A 76 10.70 51.06 -14.94
N SER A 77 9.44 50.74 -14.62
CA SER A 77 8.48 51.67 -14.01
C SER A 77 7.38 50.93 -13.22
N LYS A 78 7.04 51.50 -12.06
CA LYS A 78 6.06 51.02 -11.05
C LYS A 78 4.61 51.02 -11.59
N PRO A 79 3.69 50.20 -11.07
CA PRO A 79 2.27 50.49 -11.15
C PRO A 79 1.71 50.97 -9.80
N ALA A 80 0.98 52.08 -9.88
CA ALA A 80 0.17 52.64 -8.82
C ALA A 80 -1.17 51.91 -8.70
N THR A 81 -1.62 51.77 -7.46
CA THR A 81 -2.92 51.29 -6.98
C THR A 81 -4.06 52.25 -7.33
N LYS A 82 -5.23 51.72 -7.73
CA LYS A 82 -6.57 52.18 -7.28
C LYS A 82 -7.67 51.15 -7.65
N PRO A 83 -8.58 50.80 -6.72
CA PRO A 83 -9.67 49.85 -6.97
C PRO A 83 -10.96 50.55 -7.45
N ARG A 84 -11.76 49.82 -8.24
CA ARG A 84 -13.13 50.19 -8.66
C ARG A 84 -14.18 49.61 -7.70
N PRO A 85 -15.36 50.25 -7.54
CA PRO A 85 -16.26 50.01 -6.41
C PRO A 85 -17.30 48.91 -6.64
N ALA A 86 -17.80 48.41 -5.50
CA ALA A 86 -18.75 47.33 -5.34
C ALA A 86 -20.18 47.67 -5.82
N VAL A 87 -20.83 46.65 -6.41
CA VAL A 87 -22.26 46.64 -6.77
C VAL A 87 -23.07 46.07 -5.59
N LYS A 88 -24.10 46.79 -5.16
CA LYS A 88 -25.12 46.34 -4.19
C LYS A 88 -26.19 45.50 -4.91
N PRO A 89 -26.71 44.41 -4.31
CA PRO A 89 -28.00 43.86 -4.68
C PRO A 89 -29.11 44.28 -3.71
N SER A 90 -30.30 44.40 -4.30
CA SER A 90 -31.56 44.87 -3.73
C SER A 90 -32.24 43.85 -2.81
N LYS A 91 -33.07 44.40 -1.92
CA LYS A 91 -33.98 43.69 -1.02
C LYS A 91 -35.14 43.06 -1.80
N ALA A 92 -35.49 41.82 -1.47
CA ALA A 92 -36.82 41.27 -1.68
C ALA A 92 -37.21 40.43 -0.45
N SER A 93 -38.33 40.79 0.15
CA SER A 93 -38.90 40.17 1.35
C SER A 93 -39.68 38.90 0.99
N GLY A 94 -39.49 37.84 1.79
CA GLY A 94 -40.37 36.68 1.79
C GLY A 94 -40.31 36.00 3.16
N LYS A 95 -41.30 36.30 4.02
CA LYS A 95 -41.49 35.66 5.32
C LYS A 95 -42.02 34.25 5.12
N THR A 96 -41.29 33.24 5.58
CA THR A 96 -41.86 31.94 5.99
C THR A 96 -41.16 31.48 7.27
N ALA A 97 -41.95 31.21 8.31
CA ALA A 97 -41.47 30.80 9.63
C ALA A 97 -40.92 29.36 9.57
N LYS A 98 -39.71 29.16 10.09
CA LYS A 98 -39.01 27.87 10.21
C LYS A 98 -39.01 27.46 11.68
N PRO A 99 -39.24 26.19 12.04
CA PRO A 99 -39.27 25.76 13.43
C PRO A 99 -37.87 25.80 14.05
N ALA A 100 -37.81 26.21 15.32
CA ALA A 100 -36.58 26.37 16.09
C ALA A 100 -35.85 25.03 16.25
N LYS A 101 -34.71 24.87 15.56
CA LYS A 101 -33.71 23.86 15.91
C LYS A 101 -32.98 24.33 17.17
N ALA A 102 -33.14 23.59 18.26
CA ALA A 102 -32.27 23.70 19.42
C ALA A 102 -30.81 23.53 18.95
N LYS A 103 -30.02 24.58 19.14
CA LYS A 103 -28.60 24.61 18.82
C LYS A 103 -27.90 23.77 19.88
N ALA A 104 -27.44 22.57 19.52
CA ALA A 104 -26.56 21.80 20.38
C ALA A 104 -25.37 22.68 20.81
N PRO A 105 -24.92 22.60 22.08
CA PRO A 105 -23.79 23.40 22.53
C PRO A 105 -22.59 23.10 21.63
N ALA A 106 -21.93 24.16 21.17
CA ALA A 106 -20.70 24.03 20.41
C ALA A 106 -19.68 23.28 21.28
N GLY A 107 -19.08 22.22 20.73
CA GLY A 107 -17.95 21.57 21.36
C GLY A 107 -16.78 22.55 21.54
N PRO A 108 -15.80 22.22 22.39
CA PRO A 108 -14.63 23.07 22.61
C PRO A 108 -13.92 23.36 21.27
N SER A 109 -13.43 24.58 21.14
CA SER A 109 -12.65 25.01 19.97
C SER A 109 -11.36 24.19 19.84
N GLN A 110 -10.79 24.10 18.63
CA GLN A 110 -9.49 23.47 18.42
C GLN A 110 -8.39 24.11 19.29
N GLU A 111 -8.50 25.41 19.57
CA GLU A 111 -7.61 26.13 20.48
C GLU A 111 -7.80 25.71 21.95
N GLU A 112 -9.03 25.42 22.38
CA GLU A 112 -9.31 24.84 23.72
C GLU A 112 -8.88 23.39 23.82
N LEU A 113 -9.05 22.59 22.75
CA LEU A 113 -8.52 21.23 22.67
C LEU A 113 -6.99 21.24 22.66
N ASP A 114 -6.34 22.19 22.00
CA ASP A 114 -4.88 22.33 22.00
C ASP A 114 -4.36 22.91 23.34
N LYS A 115 -5.13 23.75 24.04
CA LYS A 115 -4.84 24.19 25.41
C LYS A 115 -5.04 23.07 26.44
N GLN A 116 -6.03 22.19 26.25
CA GLN A 116 -6.24 20.97 27.06
C GLN A 116 -5.24 19.86 26.70
N ALA A 117 -4.77 19.81 25.46
CA ALA A 117 -3.76 18.87 24.97
C ALA A 117 -2.32 19.33 25.19
N ARG A 118 -2.09 20.54 25.73
CA ARG A 118 -0.84 20.81 26.45
C ARG A 118 -0.77 19.77 27.57
N LEU A 119 0.11 18.79 27.43
CA LEU A 119 0.58 17.99 28.57
C LEU A 119 1.10 19.03 29.57
N GLY A 120 0.26 19.42 30.53
CA GLY A 120 0.41 20.69 31.24
C GLY A 120 1.72 20.82 32.00
N SER A 121 2.75 21.37 31.34
CA SER A 121 4.01 21.76 31.96
C SER A 121 3.81 23.05 32.76
N THR A 122 3.20 22.91 33.93
CA THR A 122 3.48 23.79 35.07
C THR A 122 4.73 23.33 35.83
N GLY A 123 5.36 22.23 35.39
CA GLY A 123 6.62 21.69 35.91
C GLY A 123 7.85 22.21 35.15
N ALA A 124 9.05 21.80 35.60
CA ALA A 124 10.31 22.15 34.95
C ALA A 124 10.26 21.83 33.45
N LEU A 125 10.68 22.78 32.61
CA LEU A 125 10.72 22.59 31.17
C LEU A 125 11.74 21.49 30.82
N ALA A 126 11.32 20.54 29.98
CA ALA A 126 12.25 19.66 29.27
C ALA A 126 13.17 20.50 28.36
N GLY A 127 14.28 19.94 27.89
CA GLY A 127 15.22 20.67 27.04
C GLY A 127 16.67 20.34 27.33
N TRP A 128 17.54 20.62 26.37
CA TRP A 128 18.98 20.51 26.55
C TRP A 128 19.63 21.88 26.78
N ALA A 129 20.64 21.90 27.65
CA ALA A 129 21.43 23.10 27.88
C ALA A 129 22.21 23.48 26.61
N LEU A 130 22.30 24.79 26.31
CA LEU A 130 22.97 25.34 25.12
C LEU A 130 22.43 24.80 23.79
N ALA A 131 21.20 24.30 23.78
CA ALA A 131 20.60 23.74 22.60
C ALA A 131 20.15 24.78 21.57
N GLY A 132 20.19 24.37 20.31
CA GLY A 132 19.44 25.05 19.26
C GLY A 132 17.93 24.92 19.48
N GLU A 133 17.14 25.68 18.72
CA GLU A 133 15.67 25.74 18.87
C GLU A 133 15.00 24.36 18.89
N ALA A 134 15.57 23.39 18.15
CA ALA A 134 15.02 22.05 18.07
C ALA A 134 15.10 21.24 19.37
N ASN A 135 16.15 21.44 20.17
CA ASN A 135 16.40 20.69 21.40
C ASN A 135 16.26 21.55 22.68
N ALA A 136 15.89 22.83 22.54
CA ALA A 136 15.78 23.76 23.67
C ALA A 136 14.59 23.48 24.60
N THR A 137 13.50 22.91 24.08
CA THR A 137 12.30 22.57 24.87
C THR A 137 11.47 21.48 24.20
N GLU A 138 10.47 20.97 24.91
CA GLU A 138 9.43 20.13 24.32
C GLU A 138 8.67 20.87 23.23
N ARG A 139 8.35 20.18 22.14
CA ARG A 139 7.56 20.77 21.05
C ARG A 139 6.68 19.75 20.37
N LYS A 140 5.57 20.24 19.84
CA LYS A 140 4.66 19.45 19.02
C LYS A 140 5.18 19.42 17.58
N VAL A 141 5.47 18.23 17.07
CA VAL A 141 5.80 17.97 15.66
C VAL A 141 4.67 17.11 15.13
N ARG A 142 3.73 17.72 14.40
CA ARG A 142 2.49 17.08 13.93
C ARG A 142 1.66 16.56 15.12
N GLY A 143 1.19 15.32 15.12
CA GLY A 143 0.48 14.68 16.23
C GLY A 143 1.38 14.11 17.34
N MET A 144 2.67 14.42 17.35
CA MET A 144 3.65 13.88 18.29
C MET A 144 4.28 14.99 19.14
N TRP A 145 4.56 14.70 20.40
CA TRP A 145 5.42 15.50 21.26
C TRP A 145 6.86 15.00 21.13
N ARG A 146 7.77 15.89 20.75
CA ARG A 146 9.21 15.67 20.75
C ARG A 146 9.80 16.33 21.97
N ILE A 147 10.40 15.53 22.85
CA ILE A 147 10.79 15.93 24.21
C ILE A 147 12.28 15.65 24.41
N PRO A 148 13.15 16.67 24.39
CA PRO A 148 14.56 16.50 24.71
C PRO A 148 14.76 16.22 26.20
N LEU A 149 15.41 15.10 26.51
CA LEU A 149 15.62 14.61 27.87
C LEU A 149 17.10 14.61 28.23
N ASP A 150 17.40 14.88 29.49
CA ASP A 150 18.75 14.93 30.02
C ASP A 150 18.93 14.25 31.37
N GLY A 151 20.20 14.00 31.71
CA GLY A 151 20.55 13.24 32.91
C GLY A 151 19.93 11.84 32.88
N ILE A 152 19.89 11.21 31.70
CA ILE A 152 19.36 9.85 31.55
C ILE A 152 20.47 8.85 31.89
N PRO A 153 20.41 8.17 33.06
CA PRO A 153 21.44 7.23 33.46
C PRO A 153 21.54 6.04 32.49
N GLY A 154 22.74 5.49 32.35
CA GLY A 154 23.02 4.37 31.45
C GLY A 154 23.20 4.76 29.98
N GLY A 155 23.07 6.05 29.65
CA GLY A 155 23.39 6.60 28.35
C GLY A 155 24.89 6.81 28.12
N ASN A 156 25.20 7.43 26.98
CA ASN A 156 26.56 7.85 26.68
C ASN A 156 26.97 8.96 27.65
N ALA A 157 28.08 8.81 28.37
CA ALA A 157 28.58 9.83 29.28
C ALA A 157 29.60 10.79 28.62
N ASP A 158 30.06 10.49 27.39
CA ASP A 158 30.99 11.35 26.66
C ASP A 158 30.25 12.56 26.07
N PRO A 159 30.66 13.81 26.35
CA PRO A 159 30.07 14.98 25.72
C PRO A 159 30.19 14.99 24.18
N ALA A 160 31.16 14.28 23.62
CA ALA A 160 31.39 14.13 22.19
C ALA A 160 31.44 15.48 21.46
N ALA A 161 32.26 16.41 21.98
CA ALA A 161 32.36 17.79 21.50
C ALA A 161 32.81 17.88 20.04
N ARG A 162 32.20 18.79 19.27
CA ARG A 162 32.55 19.12 17.89
C ARG A 162 32.22 20.58 17.58
N ASP A 163 32.84 21.13 16.55
CA ASP A 163 32.63 22.53 16.15
C ASP A 163 31.29 22.75 15.42
N ASP A 164 30.67 21.69 14.91
CA ASP A 164 29.38 21.74 14.19
C ASP A 164 28.16 21.51 15.10
N THR A 165 28.34 21.54 16.43
CA THR A 165 27.25 21.59 17.40
C THR A 165 27.73 22.08 18.77
N THR A 166 26.92 22.86 19.48
CA THR A 166 27.20 23.24 20.87
C THR A 166 26.59 22.28 21.89
N GLU A 167 25.80 21.32 21.42
CA GLU A 167 25.08 20.39 22.27
C GLU A 167 25.99 19.23 22.69
N SER A 168 25.88 18.85 23.96
CA SER A 168 26.55 17.69 24.52
C SER A 168 25.80 16.40 24.18
N ALA A 169 26.54 15.32 23.90
CA ALA A 169 25.96 13.98 23.78
C ALA A 169 25.73 13.29 25.14
N ALA A 170 26.29 13.84 26.23
CA ALA A 170 26.32 13.17 27.53
C ALA A 170 24.93 13.10 28.18
N ASP A 171 24.51 11.88 28.52
CA ASP A 171 23.29 11.51 29.24
C ASP A 171 22.02 12.11 28.64
N ARG A 172 21.94 12.15 27.29
CA ARG A 172 20.84 12.74 26.54
C ARG A 172 20.00 11.70 25.80
N ALA A 173 18.72 12.03 25.60
CA ALA A 173 17.81 11.31 24.72
C ALA A 173 16.78 12.26 24.10
N ILE A 174 16.14 11.83 23.01
CA ILE A 174 14.85 12.40 22.58
C ILE A 174 13.76 11.36 22.87
N ALA A 175 12.67 11.78 23.50
CA ALA A 175 11.44 11.01 23.57
C ALA A 175 10.40 11.58 22.58
N ILE A 176 9.79 10.71 21.79
CA ILE A 176 8.71 11.03 20.86
C ILE A 176 7.44 10.36 21.35
N VAL A 177 6.50 11.13 21.89
CA VAL A 177 5.27 10.64 22.55
C VAL A 177 4.04 11.03 21.71
N PRO A 178 3.19 10.08 21.28
CA PRO A 178 1.96 10.42 20.60
C PRO A 178 1.05 11.30 21.47
N ALA A 179 0.58 12.42 20.92
CA ALA A 179 -0.22 13.39 21.68
C ALA A 179 -1.54 12.79 22.21
N PHE A 180 -2.10 11.80 21.52
CA PHE A 180 -3.35 11.14 21.92
C PHE A 180 -3.22 10.25 23.17
N LEU A 181 -2.01 9.91 23.61
CA LEU A 181 -1.82 9.10 24.81
C LEU A 181 -2.20 9.85 26.10
N GLY A 182 -2.16 11.17 26.07
CA GLY A 182 -2.38 12.00 27.26
C GLY A 182 -1.35 11.73 28.37
N ARG A 183 -1.75 11.99 29.62
CA ARG A 183 -0.86 11.95 30.80
C ARG A 183 -0.84 10.62 31.55
N ALA A 184 -1.84 9.78 31.37
CA ALA A 184 -2.00 8.54 32.12
C ALA A 184 -2.17 7.32 31.20
N PRO A 185 -1.25 7.07 30.25
CA PRO A 185 -1.28 5.85 29.47
C PRO A 185 -1.08 4.63 30.38
N LYS A 186 -1.83 3.56 30.13
CA LYS A 186 -1.67 2.30 30.88
C LYS A 186 -0.50 1.46 30.36
N SER A 187 -0.39 1.38 29.04
CA SER A 187 0.64 0.62 28.34
C SER A 187 1.02 1.32 27.04
N VAL A 188 2.27 1.15 26.61
CA VAL A 188 2.78 1.64 25.33
C VAL A 188 3.72 0.61 24.69
N GLU A 189 3.78 0.61 23.37
CA GLU A 189 4.90 0.01 22.63
C GLU A 189 6.09 1.00 22.64
N VAL A 190 7.31 0.50 22.46
CA VAL A 190 8.52 1.34 22.42
C VAL A 190 9.27 1.08 21.13
N LEU A 191 9.66 2.14 20.42
CA LEU A 191 10.72 2.09 19.42
C LEU A 191 11.99 2.62 20.06
N LEU A 192 12.98 1.76 20.28
CA LEU A 192 14.32 2.15 20.71
C LEU A 192 15.23 2.23 19.48
N HIS A 193 15.55 3.45 19.04
CA HIS A 193 16.29 3.67 17.79
C HIS A 193 17.68 4.30 18.04
N LEU A 194 18.73 3.61 17.58
CA LEU A 194 20.13 3.99 17.72
C LEU A 194 20.65 4.64 16.43
N HIS A 195 21.12 5.89 16.50
CA HIS A 195 21.64 6.60 15.31
C HIS A 195 23.01 6.09 14.83
N GLY A 196 23.32 6.39 13.56
CA GLY A 196 24.62 6.17 12.93
C GLY A 196 25.69 7.19 13.31
N PHE A 197 26.86 7.11 12.67
CA PHE A 197 27.97 8.04 12.94
C PHE A 197 27.56 9.50 12.73
N GLY A 198 28.23 10.41 13.46
CA GLY A 198 27.98 11.85 13.39
C GLY A 198 27.44 12.42 14.71
N ILE A 199 26.85 13.61 14.63
CA ILE A 199 26.38 14.32 15.84
C ILE A 199 25.08 13.75 16.43
N GLY A 200 24.47 12.75 15.80
CA GLY A 200 23.21 12.13 16.26
C GLY A 200 22.01 13.07 16.14
N TYR A 201 21.26 13.22 17.24
CA TYR A 201 20.05 14.04 17.32
C TYR A 201 20.32 15.48 17.77
N ARG A 202 21.60 15.86 17.84
CA ARG A 202 22.02 17.22 18.16
C ARG A 202 21.73 18.20 17.02
N THR A 203 21.46 19.45 17.38
CA THR A 203 21.25 20.52 16.40
C THR A 203 22.56 20.81 15.68
N GLN A 204 22.54 20.74 14.36
CA GLN A 204 23.70 21.09 13.53
C GLN A 204 23.88 22.61 13.48
N GLN A 205 25.10 23.08 13.70
CA GLN A 205 25.50 24.48 13.59
C GLN A 205 26.44 24.70 12.40
N GLY A 206 26.33 25.88 11.77
CA GLY A 206 27.16 26.29 10.67
C GLY A 206 26.98 25.46 9.39
N LYS A 207 27.85 25.73 8.41
CA LYS A 207 27.87 24.98 7.14
C LYS A 207 28.26 23.53 7.39
N LYS A 208 27.73 22.62 6.55
CA LYS A 208 28.10 21.21 6.57
C LYS A 208 29.64 21.07 6.57
N PRO A 209 30.23 20.22 7.42
CA PRO A 209 31.66 19.95 7.38
C PRO A 209 32.06 19.50 5.98
N GLN A 210 33.01 20.18 5.34
CA GLN A 210 33.58 19.76 4.06
C GLN A 210 34.67 18.71 4.35
N GLY A 211 34.55 17.48 3.81
CA GLY A 211 35.52 16.41 4.06
C GLY A 211 35.23 15.09 3.33
N LYS A 212 36.15 14.11 3.47
CA LYS A 212 36.16 12.81 2.74
C LYS A 212 34.93 11.91 2.98
N PHE A 213 34.22 12.11 4.09
CA PHE A 213 32.91 11.52 4.35
C PHE A 213 31.93 12.68 4.51
N GLU A 214 31.29 13.11 3.42
CA GLU A 214 30.24 14.11 3.46
C GLU A 214 29.02 13.52 4.17
N TRP A 215 29.03 13.53 5.51
CA TRP A 215 27.84 13.24 6.28
C TRP A 215 26.79 14.27 5.87
N SER A 216 25.68 13.80 5.28
CA SER A 216 24.74 14.71 4.64
C SER A 216 24.04 15.64 5.63
N GLY A 217 24.12 15.34 6.93
CA GLY A 217 23.65 16.16 8.03
C GLY A 217 22.18 16.57 7.97
N ALA A 218 21.66 17.05 9.09
CA ALA A 218 20.31 17.58 9.12
C ALA A 218 20.20 18.91 8.34
N GLY A 219 21.32 19.62 8.19
CA GLY A 219 21.36 21.01 7.74
C GLY A 219 21.39 21.98 8.92
N GLU A 220 21.88 23.20 8.69
CA GLU A 220 22.03 24.22 9.73
C GLU A 220 20.71 24.49 10.46
N GLY A 221 20.75 24.45 11.81
CA GLY A 221 19.59 24.64 12.69
C GLY A 221 18.63 23.45 12.75
N GLN A 222 18.93 22.35 12.06
CA GLN A 222 18.07 21.16 12.03
C GLN A 222 18.65 20.01 12.87
N VAL A 223 17.79 19.03 13.15
CA VAL A 223 18.12 17.78 13.85
C VAL A 223 17.77 16.59 12.96
N ARG A 224 18.57 15.52 13.07
CA ARG A 224 18.53 14.37 12.16
C ARG A 224 17.18 13.65 12.16
N ASP A 225 16.63 13.39 13.35
CA ASP A 225 15.39 12.65 13.55
C ASP A 225 14.20 13.29 12.82
N VAL A 226 14.18 14.63 12.77
CA VAL A 226 13.12 15.40 12.10
C VAL A 226 13.41 15.57 10.60
N ALA A 227 14.58 16.11 10.27
CA ALA A 227 14.87 16.58 8.90
C ALA A 227 15.26 15.44 7.95
N VAL A 228 15.89 14.38 8.47
CA VAL A 228 16.42 13.27 7.67
C VAL A 228 15.56 12.03 7.88
N ASP A 229 15.40 11.57 9.12
CA ASP A 229 14.76 10.29 9.43
C ASP A 229 13.21 10.40 9.46
N ARG A 230 12.67 11.62 9.58
CA ARG A 230 11.22 11.92 9.66
C ARG A 230 10.50 11.05 10.71
N MET A 231 11.15 10.83 11.85
CA MET A 231 10.74 9.81 12.83
C MET A 231 9.33 10.06 13.36
N GLU A 232 8.98 11.30 13.71
CA GLU A 232 7.66 11.67 14.22
C GLU A 232 6.56 11.37 13.21
N GLY A 233 6.80 11.68 11.94
CA GLY A 233 5.85 11.40 10.86
C GLY A 233 5.63 9.90 10.68
N GLN A 234 6.70 9.11 10.73
CA GLN A 234 6.62 7.65 10.60
C GLN A 234 5.94 6.99 11.81
N LEU A 235 6.21 7.46 13.03
CA LEU A 235 5.54 6.99 14.24
C LEU A 235 4.05 7.39 14.26
N GLU A 236 3.72 8.64 13.96
CA GLU A 236 2.33 9.11 13.85
C GLU A 236 1.54 8.29 12.83
N GLU A 237 2.13 8.09 11.65
CA GLU A 237 1.49 7.37 10.55
C GLU A 237 1.36 5.85 10.79
N SER A 238 2.13 5.30 11.72
CA SER A 238 1.90 3.94 12.22
C SER A 238 0.56 3.84 12.96
N GLY A 239 0.13 4.93 13.61
CA GLY A 239 -1.05 4.97 14.46
C GLY A 239 -1.01 3.97 15.60
N ARG A 240 0.19 3.65 16.09
CA ARG A 240 0.40 2.81 17.27
C ARG A 240 0.50 3.69 18.51
N ALA A 241 0.10 3.16 19.67
CA ALA A 241 0.45 3.71 20.97
C ALA A 241 1.94 3.46 21.28
N MET A 242 2.81 4.00 20.42
CA MET A 242 4.24 3.73 20.41
C MET A 242 5.03 4.99 20.74
N VAL A 243 5.92 4.87 21.74
CA VAL A 243 6.84 5.93 22.13
C VAL A 243 8.19 5.68 21.47
N GLY A 244 8.68 6.67 20.72
CA GLY A 244 10.04 6.67 20.20
C GLY A 244 11.02 7.09 21.29
N ILE A 245 12.00 6.26 21.60
CA ILE A 245 13.14 6.59 22.46
C ILE A 245 14.37 6.59 21.58
N LEU A 246 15.03 7.74 21.49
CA LEU A 246 16.18 7.96 20.65
C LEU A 246 17.37 8.35 21.55
N PRO A 247 18.15 7.37 22.02
CA PRO A 247 19.34 7.63 22.84
C PRO A 247 20.36 8.44 22.05
N GLN A 248 20.99 9.41 22.69
CA GLN A 248 22.10 10.14 22.08
C GLN A 248 23.40 9.37 22.32
N GLY A 249 24.04 8.96 21.22
CA GLY A 249 25.37 8.36 21.22
C GLY A 249 26.47 9.39 20.95
N ASP A 250 27.71 8.95 21.05
CA ASP A 250 28.89 9.69 20.63
C ASP A 250 29.03 9.78 19.10
N LEU A 251 30.15 10.31 18.62
CA LEU A 251 30.42 10.51 17.18
C LEU A 251 30.55 9.22 16.36
N THR A 252 30.74 8.11 17.05
CA THR A 252 30.98 6.77 16.52
C THR A 252 29.84 5.80 16.83
N SER A 253 28.66 6.32 17.22
CA SER A 253 27.51 5.51 17.65
C SER A 253 27.78 4.67 18.92
N GLY A 254 28.63 5.16 19.81
CA GLY A 254 28.76 4.63 21.17
C GLY A 254 27.67 5.18 22.08
N PHE A 255 26.83 4.32 22.66
CA PHE A 255 25.67 4.73 23.48
C PHE A 255 25.91 4.63 24.98
N GLY A 256 27.13 4.39 25.41
CA GLY A 256 27.49 4.12 26.80
C GLY A 256 28.07 2.72 26.97
N LYS A 257 28.81 2.53 28.07
CA LYS A 257 29.36 1.22 28.43
C LYS A 257 28.23 0.35 28.99
N ASN A 258 28.09 -0.86 28.48
CA ASN A 258 27.06 -1.83 28.89
C ASN A 258 25.65 -1.28 28.71
N PHE A 259 25.32 -0.77 27.52
CA PHE A 259 24.01 -0.18 27.28
C PHE A 259 22.90 -1.23 27.51
N ASP A 260 22.23 -1.14 28.65
CA ASP A 260 21.10 -1.97 29.04
C ASP A 260 19.82 -1.29 28.57
N SER A 261 19.19 -1.88 27.56
CA SER A 261 17.99 -1.31 26.95
C SER A 261 16.81 -1.23 27.93
N ASN A 262 16.65 -2.20 28.83
CA ASN A 262 15.51 -2.20 29.78
C ASN A 262 15.69 -1.10 30.84
N ALA A 263 16.90 -1.00 31.39
CA ALA A 263 17.24 0.05 32.35
C ALA A 263 17.11 1.44 31.72
N TYR A 264 17.57 1.60 30.48
CA TYR A 264 17.49 2.88 29.76
C TYR A 264 16.04 3.29 29.47
N ILE A 265 15.19 2.38 28.99
CA ILE A 265 13.76 2.64 28.77
C ILE A 265 13.09 3.07 30.07
N THR A 266 13.38 2.37 31.18
CA THR A 266 12.85 2.70 32.51
C THR A 266 13.27 4.10 32.94
N ALA A 267 14.56 4.43 32.80
CA ALA A 267 15.08 5.75 33.13
C ALA A 267 14.43 6.88 32.33
N VAL A 268 14.15 6.65 31.04
CA VAL A 268 13.42 7.61 30.20
C VAL A 268 11.98 7.79 30.68
N PHE A 269 11.28 6.70 31.01
CA PHE A 269 9.91 6.79 31.55
C PHE A 269 9.87 7.53 32.89
N ASP A 270 10.80 7.24 33.80
CA ASP A 270 10.93 7.94 35.07
C ASP A 270 11.21 9.43 34.89
N LYS A 271 12.03 9.80 33.90
CA LYS A 271 12.26 11.20 33.54
C LYS A 271 10.97 11.87 33.04
N LEU A 272 10.18 11.20 32.20
CA LEU A 272 8.90 11.74 31.71
C LEU A 272 7.88 11.94 32.85
N VAL A 273 7.87 11.05 33.85
CA VAL A 273 7.05 11.23 35.07
C VAL A 273 7.57 12.39 35.93
N THR A 274 8.89 12.51 36.07
CA THR A 274 9.52 13.60 36.83
C THR A 274 9.18 14.96 36.22
N LEU A 275 9.20 15.06 34.89
CA LEU A 275 8.82 16.25 34.13
C LEU A 275 7.30 16.49 34.08
N LYS A 276 6.48 15.61 34.68
CA LYS A 276 5.01 15.69 34.66
C LYS A 276 4.39 15.62 33.27
N ILE A 277 5.12 15.04 32.32
CA ILE A 277 4.57 14.63 31.01
C ILE A 277 3.58 13.50 31.22
N TRP A 278 3.94 12.54 32.08
CA TRP A 278 3.03 11.51 32.57
C TRP A 278 2.82 11.61 34.08
N ASP A 279 1.65 11.18 34.51
CA ASP A 279 1.30 11.10 35.93
C ASP A 279 1.93 9.84 36.57
N ALA A 280 2.08 8.76 35.79
CA ALA A 280 2.78 7.53 36.14
C ALA A 280 3.39 6.88 34.89
N ALA A 281 4.44 6.08 35.06
CA ALA A 281 5.08 5.38 33.95
C ALA A 281 4.16 4.24 33.43
N PRO A 282 3.89 4.16 32.12
CA PRO A 282 3.14 3.04 31.53
C PRO A 282 3.98 1.76 31.50
N SER A 283 3.32 0.60 31.37
CA SER A 283 4.04 -0.64 31.03
C SER A 283 4.51 -0.64 29.58
N SER A 284 5.68 -1.24 29.31
CA SER A 284 6.13 -1.52 27.93
C SER A 284 5.55 -2.87 27.46
N SER A 285 4.60 -2.85 26.52
CA SER A 285 3.97 -4.08 25.97
C SER A 285 4.84 -4.79 24.93
N GLY A 286 5.83 -4.10 24.39
CA GLY A 286 6.80 -4.63 23.44
C GLY A 286 7.79 -3.56 22.98
N VAL A 287 8.99 -4.00 22.60
CA VAL A 287 10.04 -3.11 22.10
C VAL A 287 10.42 -3.48 20.67
N VAL A 288 10.49 -2.49 19.80
CA VAL A 288 11.18 -2.55 18.51
C VAL A 288 12.57 -1.98 18.72
N LEU A 289 13.59 -2.82 18.54
CA LEU A 289 14.98 -2.38 18.58
C LEU A 289 15.43 -2.04 17.16
N SER A 290 15.93 -0.83 16.97
CA SER A 290 16.39 -0.36 15.66
C SER A 290 17.72 0.33 15.73
N GLY A 291 18.51 0.22 14.66
CA GLY A 291 19.70 1.04 14.50
C GLY A 291 19.96 1.42 13.05
N HIS A 292 20.77 2.45 12.88
CA HIS A 292 21.28 2.91 11.59
C HIS A 292 22.81 2.91 11.56
N SER A 293 23.41 2.49 10.44
CA SER A 293 24.85 2.62 10.15
C SER A 293 25.72 2.07 11.30
N GLY A 294 26.53 2.92 11.92
CA GLY A 294 27.42 2.59 13.04
C GLY A 294 26.76 1.96 14.28
N ALA A 295 25.44 2.05 14.45
CA ALA A 295 24.72 1.39 15.54
C ALA A 295 24.88 -0.14 15.55
N GLY A 296 25.33 -0.74 14.43
CA GLY A 296 25.56 -2.17 14.27
C GLY A 296 26.39 -2.82 15.38
N SER A 297 27.44 -2.15 15.86
CA SER A 297 28.30 -2.69 16.92
C SER A 297 27.55 -2.90 18.25
N THR A 298 26.78 -1.88 18.66
CA THR A 298 25.94 -1.92 19.86
C THR A 298 24.84 -2.98 19.72
N LEU A 299 24.19 -3.03 18.56
CA LEU A 299 23.16 -4.04 18.28
C LEU A 299 23.73 -5.47 18.28
N ALA A 300 24.89 -5.71 17.67
CA ALA A 300 25.54 -7.01 17.66
C ALA A 300 25.82 -7.49 19.09
N SER A 301 26.29 -6.59 19.96
CA SER A 301 26.56 -6.88 21.36
C SER A 301 25.28 -7.25 22.13
N MET A 302 24.16 -6.58 21.84
CA MET A 302 22.86 -6.90 22.44
C MET A 302 22.26 -8.23 21.97
N LEU A 303 22.40 -8.53 20.68
CA LEU A 303 21.71 -9.65 20.03
C LEU A 303 22.44 -10.99 20.22
N ALA A 304 23.77 -10.95 20.37
CA ALA A 304 24.57 -12.15 20.59
C ALA A 304 25.66 -11.93 21.66
N PRO A 305 25.28 -11.61 22.92
CA PRO A 305 26.25 -11.34 23.99
C PRO A 305 27.20 -12.52 24.23
N GLN A 306 26.78 -13.75 23.95
CA GLN A 306 27.60 -14.95 24.05
C GLN A 306 28.78 -15.01 23.06
N LEU A 307 28.73 -14.22 21.98
CA LEU A 307 29.80 -14.14 20.98
C LEU A 307 30.82 -13.04 21.30
N ILE A 308 30.52 -12.20 22.30
CA ILE A 308 31.47 -11.22 22.82
C ILE A 308 32.64 -11.98 23.44
N ARG A 309 33.87 -11.63 23.04
CA ARG A 309 35.08 -12.22 23.60
C ARG A 309 35.14 -11.90 25.10
N LYS A 310 34.99 -12.93 25.94
CA LYS A 310 35.07 -12.83 27.41
C LYS A 310 36.21 -11.88 27.83
N GLY A 311 35.84 -10.77 28.47
CA GLY A 311 36.79 -9.86 29.14
C GLY A 311 37.28 -8.65 28.34
N LYS A 312 36.72 -8.29 27.18
CA LYS A 312 37.12 -7.06 26.47
C LYS A 312 36.00 -6.06 26.17
N ASP A 313 34.78 -6.50 25.92
CA ASP A 313 33.68 -5.57 25.60
C ASP A 313 32.58 -5.62 26.66
N PRO A 314 31.98 -4.47 27.00
CA PRO A 314 30.87 -4.41 27.93
C PRO A 314 29.63 -5.16 27.41
N GLU A 315 28.90 -5.86 28.28
CA GLU A 315 27.65 -6.57 27.95
C GLU A 315 26.51 -5.57 27.75
N ALA A 316 26.20 -5.23 26.50
CA ALA A 316 24.94 -4.58 26.16
C ALA A 316 23.79 -5.61 26.21
N ALA A 317 22.61 -5.19 26.63
CA ALA A 317 21.46 -6.09 26.77
C ALA A 317 20.30 -5.68 25.85
N ALA A 318 19.80 -6.64 25.08
CA ALA A 318 18.57 -6.48 24.32
C ALA A 318 17.35 -6.35 25.27
N PRO A 319 16.27 -5.67 24.85
CA PRO A 319 15.03 -5.61 25.63
C PRO A 319 14.46 -7.00 25.91
N SER A 320 13.94 -7.23 27.12
CA SER A 320 13.39 -8.55 27.49
C SER A 320 12.07 -8.89 26.80
N ASN A 321 11.34 -7.86 26.34
CA ASN A 321 10.07 -7.93 25.62
C ASN A 321 10.24 -7.53 24.13
N LEU A 322 11.40 -7.83 23.55
CA LEU A 322 11.71 -7.55 22.15
C LEU A 322 10.69 -8.21 21.20
N ARG A 323 10.17 -7.43 20.24
CA ARG A 323 9.19 -7.88 19.23
C ARG A 323 9.76 -7.90 17.82
N GLU A 324 10.67 -6.98 17.54
CA GLU A 324 11.25 -6.80 16.21
C GLU A 324 12.62 -6.14 16.29
N VAL A 325 13.52 -6.56 15.40
CA VAL A 325 14.80 -5.91 15.14
C VAL A 325 14.76 -5.27 13.75
N VAL A 326 15.13 -3.99 13.66
CA VAL A 326 15.13 -3.22 12.41
C VAL A 326 16.53 -2.64 12.14
N LEU A 327 17.18 -3.13 11.09
CA LEU A 327 18.56 -2.79 10.73
C LEU A 327 18.60 -1.92 9.48
N PHE A 328 19.02 -0.67 9.60
CA PHE A 328 19.22 0.25 8.47
C PHE A 328 20.71 0.39 8.19
N ASP A 329 21.25 -0.29 7.17
CA ASP A 329 22.69 -0.28 6.89
C ASP A 329 23.56 -0.57 8.13
N SER A 330 23.10 -1.43 9.04
CA SER A 330 23.69 -1.60 10.38
C SER A 330 24.53 -2.86 10.52
N ILE A 331 24.95 -3.47 9.42
CA ILE A 331 25.86 -4.62 9.43
C ILE A 331 27.15 -4.18 8.73
N ASN A 332 28.08 -3.62 9.50
CA ASN A 332 29.28 -2.94 9.00
C ASN A 332 30.48 -3.89 8.91
N SER A 333 30.55 -4.90 9.76
CA SER A 333 31.69 -5.81 9.88
C SER A 333 31.30 -7.29 9.76
N ALA A 334 32.29 -8.17 9.61
CA ALA A 334 32.05 -9.62 9.64
C ALA A 334 31.55 -10.10 11.00
N HIS A 335 32.02 -9.48 12.09
CA HIS A 335 31.58 -9.78 13.45
C HIS A 335 30.11 -9.40 13.69
N GLU A 336 29.68 -8.23 13.20
CA GLU A 336 28.27 -7.84 13.26
C GLU A 336 27.38 -8.79 12.46
N LEU A 337 27.84 -9.22 11.27
CA LEU A 337 27.13 -10.21 10.46
C LEU A 337 27.01 -11.55 11.22
N GLU A 338 28.09 -12.03 11.83
CA GLU A 338 28.10 -13.25 12.63
C GLU A 338 27.10 -13.18 13.78
N SER A 339 27.14 -12.07 14.54
CA SER A 339 26.25 -11.83 15.69
C SER A 339 24.77 -11.80 15.29
N VAL A 340 24.44 -11.00 14.27
CA VAL A 340 23.07 -10.93 13.76
C VAL A 340 22.62 -12.27 13.21
N THR A 341 23.48 -12.98 12.47
CA THR A 341 23.16 -14.30 11.91
C THR A 341 22.87 -15.32 13.01
N ALA A 342 23.71 -15.37 14.05
CA ALA A 342 23.52 -16.27 15.18
C ALA A 342 22.19 -16.03 15.89
N TRP A 343 21.86 -14.75 16.16
CA TRP A 343 20.58 -14.36 16.76
C TRP A 343 19.38 -14.72 15.87
N VAL A 344 19.46 -14.49 14.56
CA VAL A 344 18.39 -14.84 13.62
C VAL A 344 18.14 -16.34 13.60
N ILE A 345 19.20 -17.15 13.50
CA ILE A 345 19.09 -18.61 13.50
C ILE A 345 18.51 -19.11 14.83
N GLN A 346 18.95 -18.55 15.95
CA GLN A 346 18.38 -18.87 17.26
C GLN A 346 16.87 -18.56 17.31
N SER A 347 16.46 -17.39 16.80
CA SER A 347 15.05 -16.97 16.76
C SER A 347 14.20 -17.89 15.86
N LEU A 348 14.70 -18.22 14.67
CA LEU A 348 14.04 -19.16 13.75
C LEU A 348 13.87 -20.54 14.37
N ASN A 349 14.91 -21.04 15.05
CA ASN A 349 14.86 -22.33 15.75
C ASN A 349 13.87 -22.32 16.92
N ALA A 350 13.80 -21.22 17.68
CA ALA A 350 12.84 -21.06 18.76
C ALA A 350 11.39 -21.07 18.25
N ASP A 351 11.10 -20.34 17.16
CA ASP A 351 9.79 -20.34 16.51
C ASP A 351 9.42 -21.74 15.99
N LEU A 352 10.35 -22.44 15.35
CA LEU A 352 10.14 -23.81 14.89
C LEU A 352 9.82 -24.76 16.07
N ALA A 353 10.54 -24.64 17.18
CA ALA A 353 10.33 -25.44 18.37
C ALA A 353 8.95 -25.18 19.00
N ALA A 354 8.56 -23.90 19.14
CA ALA A 354 7.26 -23.51 19.67
C ALA A 354 6.09 -24.08 18.84
N MET A 355 6.24 -24.09 17.52
CA MET A 355 5.21 -24.60 16.60
C MET A 355 5.11 -26.12 16.49
N LYS A 356 6.05 -26.89 17.08
CA LYS A 356 6.19 -28.33 16.85
C LYS A 356 4.91 -29.13 17.13
N SER A 357 4.23 -28.83 18.23
CA SER A 357 2.99 -29.50 18.67
C SER A 357 1.71 -28.85 18.13
N MET A 358 1.81 -27.70 17.46
CA MET A 358 0.65 -26.94 17.02
C MET A 358 0.10 -27.49 15.70
N LYS A 359 -1.23 -27.52 15.56
CA LYS A 359 -1.92 -27.69 14.28
C LYS A 359 -1.63 -26.49 13.36
N GLN A 360 -1.82 -26.66 12.05
CA GLN A 360 -1.51 -25.62 11.06
C GLN A 360 -2.08 -24.24 11.42
N ASP A 361 -3.36 -24.16 11.78
CA ASP A 361 -3.99 -22.88 12.13
C ASP A 361 -3.35 -22.27 13.38
N GLY A 362 -3.06 -23.09 14.39
CA GLY A 362 -2.33 -22.65 15.59
C GLY A 362 -0.93 -22.14 15.28
N ARG A 363 -0.21 -22.75 14.32
CA ARG A 363 1.09 -22.26 13.84
C ARG A 363 0.96 -20.90 13.17
N LEU A 364 -0.06 -20.73 12.32
CA LEU A 364 -0.30 -19.45 11.65
C LEU A 364 -0.62 -18.33 12.65
N THR A 365 -1.46 -18.62 13.66
CA THR A 365 -1.76 -17.69 14.76
C THR A 365 -0.51 -17.36 15.58
N TYR A 366 0.31 -18.35 15.95
CA TYR A 366 1.57 -18.12 16.66
C TYR A 366 2.49 -17.15 15.91
N LEU A 367 2.63 -17.35 14.60
CA LEU A 367 3.48 -16.51 13.73
C LEU A 367 2.97 -15.07 13.59
N GLU A 368 1.74 -14.75 13.99
CA GLU A 368 1.27 -13.35 14.03
C GLU A 368 1.98 -12.53 15.10
N THR A 369 2.44 -13.16 16.17
CA THR A 369 3.10 -12.48 17.31
C THR A 369 4.56 -12.87 17.49
N SER A 370 5.09 -13.74 16.62
CA SER A 370 6.47 -14.23 16.72
C SER A 370 7.51 -13.15 16.34
N MET A 371 8.79 -13.44 16.59
CA MET A 371 9.88 -12.48 16.39
C MET A 371 9.99 -12.03 14.93
N ARG A 372 10.42 -10.78 14.72
CA ARG A 372 10.63 -10.20 13.38
C ARG A 372 12.03 -9.63 13.19
N LEU A 373 12.48 -9.70 11.95
CA LEU A 373 13.62 -8.97 11.44
C LEU A 373 13.22 -8.20 10.17
N ARG A 374 13.63 -6.93 10.13
CA ARG A 374 13.59 -6.09 8.94
C ARG A 374 14.98 -5.52 8.70
N GLY A 375 15.63 -5.96 7.62
CA GLY A 375 16.90 -5.40 7.18
C GLY A 375 16.69 -4.54 5.94
N TYR A 376 17.11 -3.29 5.97
CA TYR A 376 17.15 -2.40 4.82
C TYR A 376 18.60 -2.01 4.56
N HIS A 377 19.05 -2.12 3.32
CA HIS A 377 20.44 -1.81 3.01
C HIS A 377 20.62 -1.08 1.68
N THR A 378 21.64 -0.23 1.60
CA THR A 378 22.16 0.31 0.35
C THR A 378 23.16 -0.66 -0.28
N HIS A 379 23.57 -0.34 -1.51
CA HIS A 379 24.60 -1.07 -2.24
C HIS A 379 25.95 -1.15 -1.48
N LEU A 380 26.24 -0.21 -0.57
CA LEU A 380 27.47 -0.21 0.24
C LEU A 380 27.53 -1.35 1.26
N TYR A 381 26.37 -1.86 1.67
CA TYR A 381 26.22 -2.89 2.70
C TYR A 381 25.77 -4.25 2.13
N ASP A 382 25.61 -4.30 0.80
CA ASP A 382 24.98 -5.37 0.05
C ASP A 382 25.59 -6.74 0.31
N THR A 383 26.92 -6.86 0.34
CA THR A 383 27.60 -8.14 0.58
C THR A 383 27.14 -8.82 1.87
N LYS A 384 27.03 -8.07 2.95
CA LYS A 384 26.70 -8.61 4.28
C LYS A 384 25.22 -8.94 4.41
N TYR A 385 24.35 -8.06 3.91
CA TYR A 385 22.91 -8.29 3.92
C TYR A 385 22.51 -9.44 2.98
N LYS A 386 23.16 -9.60 1.83
CA LYS A 386 22.98 -10.77 0.95
C LYS A 386 23.43 -12.06 1.61
N ALA A 387 24.55 -12.04 2.34
CA ALA A 387 25.00 -13.21 3.10
C ALA A 387 24.01 -13.60 4.22
N LEU A 388 23.50 -12.62 4.96
CA LEU A 388 22.44 -12.85 5.96
C LEU A 388 21.18 -13.42 5.32
N LYS A 389 20.72 -12.83 4.21
CA LYS A 389 19.55 -13.31 3.46
C LYS A 389 19.75 -14.74 2.95
N ALA A 390 20.90 -15.05 2.38
CA ALA A 390 21.22 -16.40 1.90
C ALA A 390 21.17 -17.42 3.05
N THR A 391 21.66 -17.04 4.23
CA THR A 391 21.60 -17.89 5.43
C THR A 391 20.16 -18.15 5.89
N ILE A 392 19.32 -17.11 5.91
CA ILE A 392 17.88 -17.23 6.22
C ILE A 392 17.19 -18.15 5.19
N ASP A 393 17.42 -17.91 3.91
CA ASP A 393 16.82 -18.70 2.82
C ASP A 393 17.24 -20.18 2.92
N GLN A 394 18.51 -20.45 3.22
CA GLN A 394 19.01 -21.81 3.43
C GLN A 394 18.35 -22.50 4.63
N TRP A 395 18.19 -21.79 5.76
CA TRP A 395 17.49 -22.35 6.92
C TRP A 395 16.06 -22.81 6.57
N PHE A 396 15.33 -22.05 5.75
CA PHE A 396 14.00 -22.46 5.28
C PHE A 396 14.03 -23.66 4.33
N VAL A 397 15.07 -23.80 3.51
CA VAL A 397 15.28 -25.00 2.67
C VAL A 397 15.48 -26.23 3.57
N ASP A 398 16.38 -26.13 4.54
CA ASP A 398 16.74 -27.24 5.44
C ASP A 398 15.56 -27.67 6.34
N ASN A 399 14.73 -26.72 6.75
CA ASN A 399 13.60 -26.96 7.67
C ASN A 399 12.24 -27.13 6.97
N ARG A 400 12.22 -27.20 5.64
CA ARG A 400 10.96 -27.24 4.84
C ARG A 400 9.99 -28.33 5.30
N LYS A 401 10.49 -29.52 5.62
CA LYS A 401 9.65 -30.65 6.08
C LYS A 401 9.00 -30.36 7.45
N ALA A 402 9.77 -29.80 8.39
CA ALA A 402 9.27 -29.49 9.73
C ALA A 402 8.21 -28.38 9.73
N LEU A 403 8.28 -27.47 8.76
CA LEU A 403 7.30 -26.41 8.52
C LEU A 403 6.03 -26.88 7.77
N GLY A 404 5.86 -28.19 7.55
CA GLY A 404 4.66 -28.78 6.93
C GLY A 404 4.82 -29.16 5.46
N GLY A 405 6.00 -28.99 4.85
CA GLY A 405 6.28 -29.47 3.50
C GLY A 405 5.66 -28.64 2.37
N LYS A 406 5.50 -29.25 1.19
CA LYS A 406 4.99 -28.59 -0.03
C LYS A 406 3.50 -28.27 0.16
N GLY A 407 3.11 -27.01 -0.10
CA GLY A 407 1.72 -26.55 0.01
C GLY A 407 1.32 -25.99 1.38
N SER A 408 2.16 -26.17 2.42
CA SER A 408 1.95 -25.50 3.71
C SER A 408 2.09 -23.98 3.58
N PRO A 409 1.19 -23.18 4.16
CA PRO A 409 1.32 -21.72 4.21
C PRO A 409 2.32 -21.24 5.29
N VAL A 410 2.72 -22.12 6.21
CA VAL A 410 3.56 -21.79 7.37
C VAL A 410 4.94 -21.24 6.96
N PRO A 411 5.70 -21.85 6.02
CA PRO A 411 6.99 -21.29 5.59
C PRO A 411 6.86 -19.87 5.03
N ALA A 412 5.84 -19.62 4.20
CA ALA A 412 5.63 -18.30 3.61
C ALA A 412 5.28 -17.26 4.68
N ARG A 413 4.41 -17.61 5.63
CA ARG A 413 4.07 -16.74 6.76
C ARG A 413 5.27 -16.43 7.64
N MET A 414 6.05 -17.45 8.01
CA MET A 414 7.24 -17.25 8.85
C MET A 414 8.31 -16.45 8.12
N LYS A 415 8.53 -16.70 6.82
CA LYS A 415 9.47 -15.92 6.01
C LYS A 415 9.08 -14.43 5.94
N ALA A 416 7.78 -14.11 5.97
CA ALA A 416 7.32 -12.72 6.03
C ALA A 416 7.74 -11.97 7.32
N ASN A 417 8.11 -12.70 8.38
CA ASN A 417 8.66 -12.10 9.61
C ASN A 417 10.16 -11.79 9.49
N TYR A 418 10.90 -12.40 8.55
CA TYR A 418 12.34 -12.22 8.36
C TYR A 418 12.65 -11.69 6.96
N VAL A 419 12.63 -10.37 6.80
CA VAL A 419 12.70 -9.72 5.49
C VAL A 419 13.95 -8.86 5.38
N ILE A 420 14.71 -9.08 4.30
CA ILE A 420 15.84 -8.25 3.88
C ILE A 420 15.47 -7.57 2.57
N LYS A 421 15.50 -6.24 2.53
CA LYS A 421 15.16 -5.38 1.39
C LYS A 421 16.37 -4.54 1.00
N ASP A 422 16.64 -4.51 -0.30
CA ASP A 422 17.59 -3.55 -0.89
C ASP A 422 16.94 -2.16 -0.98
N ALA A 423 17.76 -1.12 -1.03
CA ALA A 423 17.35 0.21 -1.41
C ALA A 423 16.83 0.20 -2.86
N ASP A 424 16.02 1.18 -3.24
CA ASP A 424 15.65 1.32 -4.65
C ASP A 424 16.93 1.53 -5.47
N LYS A 425 17.05 0.87 -6.64
CA LYS A 425 18.23 1.02 -7.51
C LYS A 425 18.43 2.44 -8.03
N SER A 426 17.41 3.30 -7.94
CA SER A 426 17.52 4.74 -8.20
C SER A 426 18.29 5.49 -7.09
N GLU A 427 18.57 4.85 -5.95
CA GLU A 427 19.21 5.41 -4.75
C GLU A 427 20.71 5.05 -4.67
N THR A 428 21.52 5.42 -5.66
CA THR A 428 22.94 5.01 -5.77
C THR A 428 23.97 5.90 -5.08
N LYS A 429 23.56 6.99 -4.41
CA LYS A 429 24.48 7.97 -3.79
C LYS A 429 24.55 7.82 -2.28
N TYR A 430 25.63 8.29 -1.65
CA TYR A 430 25.76 8.32 -0.19
C TYR A 430 24.59 9.00 0.54
N GLU A 431 23.89 9.95 -0.10
CA GLU A 431 22.64 10.53 0.41
C GLU A 431 21.55 9.48 0.70
N SER A 432 21.56 8.32 0.00
CA SER A 432 20.63 7.23 0.27
C SER A 432 20.94 6.46 1.55
N HIS A 433 22.22 6.36 1.92
CA HIS A 433 22.62 5.79 3.20
C HIS A 433 22.08 6.62 4.35
N GLU A 434 22.28 7.95 4.29
CA GLU A 434 21.84 8.86 5.35
C GLU A 434 20.32 8.94 5.46
N ARG A 435 19.60 8.84 4.33
CA ARG A 435 18.14 8.85 4.29
C ARG A 435 17.52 7.46 4.42
N MET A 436 18.31 6.43 4.72
CA MET A 436 17.83 5.03 4.71
C MET A 436 16.62 4.81 5.63
N VAL A 437 16.56 5.46 6.79
CA VAL A 437 15.44 5.33 7.74
C VAL A 437 14.13 5.92 7.19
N ALA A 438 14.21 7.08 6.52
CA ALA A 438 13.05 7.81 6.01
C ALA A 438 12.62 7.40 4.63
N HIS A 439 13.57 7.09 3.74
CA HIS A 439 13.28 6.91 2.33
C HIS A 439 12.36 5.71 2.13
N GLY A 440 11.32 5.87 1.29
CA GLY A 440 10.30 4.85 1.11
C GLY A 440 9.48 4.53 2.37
N ASP A 441 9.52 5.41 3.38
CA ASP A 441 8.86 5.23 4.68
C ASP A 441 9.25 3.89 5.35
N ARG A 442 10.54 3.52 5.30
CA ARG A 442 11.01 2.18 5.71
C ARG A 442 10.85 1.88 7.20
N MET A 443 11.00 2.87 8.10
CA MET A 443 10.64 2.67 9.51
C MET A 443 9.15 2.34 9.63
N LEU A 444 8.29 3.10 8.94
CA LEU A 444 6.86 2.85 8.93
C LEU A 444 6.50 1.50 8.28
N ASP A 445 7.20 1.05 7.24
CA ASP A 445 7.09 -0.28 6.66
C ASP A 445 7.41 -1.38 7.69
N ALA A 446 8.47 -1.21 8.49
CA ALA A 446 8.80 -2.12 9.59
C ALA A 446 7.68 -2.14 10.65
N LEU A 447 7.28 -0.97 11.15
CA LEU A 447 6.22 -0.85 12.17
C LEU A 447 4.84 -1.36 11.68
N SER A 448 4.60 -1.33 10.37
CA SER A 448 3.38 -1.88 9.75
C SER A 448 3.38 -3.41 9.66
N ALA A 449 4.54 -4.07 9.84
CA ALA A 449 4.67 -5.52 9.82
C ALA A 449 4.33 -6.18 11.16
N LEU A 450 4.40 -5.42 12.26
CA LEU A 450 3.94 -5.84 13.58
C LEU A 450 2.43 -6.17 13.54
N PRO A 451 1.97 -7.10 14.38
CA PRO A 451 0.54 -7.36 14.50
C PRO A 451 -0.18 -6.09 14.97
N PRO A 452 -1.44 -5.86 14.55
CA PRO A 452 -2.15 -4.64 14.90
C PRO A 452 -2.13 -4.37 16.41
N ALA A 453 -1.83 -3.13 16.80
CA ALA A 453 -1.91 -2.70 18.19
C ALA A 453 -3.35 -2.79 18.72
N GLU A 454 -3.52 -2.84 20.04
CA GLU A 454 -4.85 -2.89 20.67
C GLU A 454 -5.75 -1.74 20.21
N GLU A 455 -5.20 -0.53 20.08
CA GLU A 455 -5.91 0.65 19.61
C GLU A 455 -6.33 0.52 18.15
N GLN A 456 -5.48 -0.09 17.31
CA GLN A 456 -5.80 -0.35 15.90
C GLN A 456 -6.92 -1.38 15.77
N VAL A 457 -6.93 -2.41 16.63
CA VAL A 457 -8.02 -3.41 16.70
C VAL A 457 -9.31 -2.75 17.19
N ALA A 458 -9.24 -1.94 18.24
CA ALA A 458 -10.38 -1.19 18.75
C ALA A 458 -10.96 -0.26 17.68
N PHE A 459 -10.11 0.49 16.98
CA PHE A 459 -10.51 1.34 15.86
C PHE A 459 -11.16 0.54 14.73
N MET A 460 -10.55 -0.58 14.31
CA MET A 460 -11.12 -1.48 13.30
C MET A 460 -12.52 -1.96 13.70
N ASN A 461 -12.71 -2.37 14.95
CA ASN A 461 -14.00 -2.85 15.46
C ASN A 461 -15.05 -1.73 15.51
N ARG A 462 -14.65 -0.49 15.86
CA ARG A 462 -15.54 0.68 15.80
C ARG A 462 -15.97 0.99 14.36
N VAL A 463 -15.04 0.93 13.41
CA VAL A 463 -15.36 1.10 11.98
C VAL A 463 -16.29 -0.01 11.50
N LEU A 464 -16.03 -1.27 11.86
CA LEU A 464 -16.89 -2.40 11.52
C LEU A 464 -18.30 -2.21 12.06
N ALA A 465 -18.44 -1.87 13.35
CA ALA A 465 -19.73 -1.64 13.98
C ALA A 465 -20.50 -0.49 13.33
N ALA A 466 -19.83 0.64 13.04
CA ALA A 466 -20.43 1.77 12.35
C ALA A 466 -20.85 1.42 10.93
N HIS A 467 -20.08 0.59 10.23
CA HIS A 467 -20.40 0.13 8.89
C HIS A 467 -21.60 -0.84 8.88
N ILE A 468 -21.68 -1.76 9.85
CA ILE A 468 -22.85 -2.62 10.09
C ILE A 468 -24.10 -1.76 10.35
N ALA A 469 -24.00 -0.75 11.22
CA ALA A 469 -25.11 0.16 11.50
C ALA A 469 -25.56 0.95 10.25
N GLN A 470 -24.62 1.39 9.41
CA GLN A 470 -24.93 2.01 8.12
C GLN A 470 -25.67 1.04 7.18
N GLY A 471 -25.20 -0.21 7.11
CA GLY A 471 -25.85 -1.29 6.33
C GLY A 471 -27.28 -1.53 6.80
N ALA A 472 -27.48 -1.66 8.11
CA ALA A 472 -28.79 -1.81 8.74
C ALA A 472 -29.75 -0.67 8.38
N ALA A 473 -29.28 0.58 8.49
CA ALA A 473 -30.07 1.75 8.15
C ALA A 473 -30.47 1.77 6.66
N SER A 474 -29.53 1.44 5.77
CA SER A 474 -29.78 1.36 4.32
C SER A 474 -30.81 0.28 3.97
N PHE A 475 -30.69 -0.90 4.57
CA PHE A 475 -31.64 -2.00 4.37
C PHE A 475 -33.04 -1.64 4.89
N LYS A 476 -33.13 -1.05 6.09
CA LYS A 476 -34.40 -0.59 6.66
C LYS A 476 -35.08 0.44 5.75
N GLN A 477 -34.33 1.38 5.16
CA GLN A 477 -34.86 2.35 4.20
C GLN A 477 -35.40 1.69 2.92
N GLN A 478 -34.86 0.52 2.55
CA GLN A 478 -35.33 -0.29 1.43
C GLN A 478 -36.43 -1.28 1.80
N GLY A 479 -36.91 -1.30 3.05
CA GLY A 479 -37.86 -2.31 3.55
C GLY A 479 -37.28 -3.73 3.58
N LYS A 480 -35.95 -3.86 3.70
CA LYS A 480 -35.22 -5.13 3.78
C LYS A 480 -34.74 -5.38 5.20
N GLU A 481 -34.63 -6.64 5.55
CA GLU A 481 -34.01 -7.12 6.78
C GLU A 481 -32.60 -7.65 6.52
N GLU A 482 -31.81 -7.78 7.58
CA GLU A 482 -30.50 -8.41 7.52
C GLU A 482 -30.58 -9.80 6.86
N ASN A 483 -29.61 -10.13 6.01
CA ASN A 483 -29.57 -11.44 5.36
C ASN A 483 -29.23 -12.51 6.40
N PRO A 484 -30.07 -13.54 6.63
CA PRO A 484 -29.70 -14.65 7.50
C PRO A 484 -28.58 -15.47 6.85
N ASP A 485 -27.82 -16.20 7.68
CA ASP A 485 -26.94 -17.26 7.16
C ASP A 485 -27.82 -18.41 6.66
N LEU A 486 -27.48 -18.93 5.47
CA LEU A 486 -28.13 -20.08 4.87
C LEU A 486 -27.54 -21.38 5.44
N ASP A 487 -28.41 -22.35 5.71
CA ASP A 487 -28.00 -23.71 6.06
C ASP A 487 -27.63 -24.55 4.82
N ASP A 488 -27.06 -25.73 5.03
CA ASP A 488 -26.63 -26.59 3.93
C ASP A 488 -27.79 -27.10 3.05
N ALA A 489 -29.03 -27.14 3.55
CA ALA A 489 -30.20 -27.56 2.78
C ALA A 489 -30.69 -26.46 1.82
N GLN A 490 -30.40 -25.20 2.13
CA GLN A 490 -30.70 -24.04 1.29
C GLN A 490 -29.64 -23.77 0.22
N LEU A 491 -28.52 -24.51 0.26
CA LEU A 491 -27.39 -24.33 -0.63
C LEU A 491 -27.27 -25.46 -1.66
N ALA A 492 -26.90 -25.11 -2.88
CA ALA A 492 -26.51 -26.06 -3.91
C ALA A 492 -25.23 -25.58 -4.62
N ASP A 493 -24.46 -26.53 -5.15
CA ASP A 493 -23.36 -26.21 -6.04
C ASP A 493 -23.90 -25.68 -7.37
N VAL A 494 -23.29 -24.60 -7.88
CA VAL A 494 -23.55 -24.09 -9.22
C VAL A 494 -23.05 -25.14 -10.23
N PRO A 495 -23.93 -25.71 -11.08
CA PRO A 495 -23.58 -26.76 -12.04
C PRO A 495 -22.32 -26.46 -12.85
N GLY A 496 -21.41 -27.44 -12.95
CA GLY A 496 -20.12 -27.29 -13.64
C GLY A 496 -19.04 -26.57 -12.84
N THR A 497 -19.31 -26.25 -11.56
CA THR A 497 -18.36 -25.61 -10.65
C THR A 497 -18.38 -26.31 -9.28
N GLY A 498 -17.55 -25.85 -8.34
CA GLY A 498 -17.63 -26.21 -6.91
C GLY A 498 -18.09 -25.06 -6.02
N VAL A 499 -18.73 -24.04 -6.60
CA VAL A 499 -19.17 -22.83 -5.88
C VAL A 499 -20.60 -23.03 -5.41
N LYS A 500 -20.83 -22.89 -4.11
CA LYS A 500 -22.17 -22.95 -3.52
C LYS A 500 -22.91 -21.62 -3.66
N MET A 501 -24.22 -21.65 -3.86
CA MET A 501 -25.15 -20.52 -3.81
C MET A 501 -26.48 -20.99 -3.20
N ARG A 502 -27.42 -20.07 -2.97
CA ARG A 502 -28.82 -20.45 -2.67
C ARG A 502 -29.33 -21.31 -3.83
N SER A 503 -30.04 -22.40 -3.55
CA SER A 503 -30.31 -23.46 -4.55
C SER A 503 -30.93 -22.99 -5.87
N ASP A 504 -31.88 -22.05 -5.82
CA ASP A 504 -32.50 -21.45 -7.01
C ASP A 504 -31.52 -20.58 -7.80
N ALA A 505 -30.72 -19.76 -7.11
CA ALA A 505 -29.69 -18.94 -7.71
C ALA A 505 -28.53 -19.79 -8.28
N ALA A 506 -28.21 -20.91 -7.64
CA ALA A 506 -27.23 -21.87 -8.14
C ALA A 506 -27.67 -22.48 -9.48
N ALA A 507 -28.94 -22.89 -9.58
CA ALA A 507 -29.51 -23.42 -10.82
C ALA A 507 -29.46 -22.39 -11.95
N LYS A 508 -29.90 -21.15 -11.69
CA LYS A 508 -29.86 -20.06 -12.68
C LYS A 508 -28.45 -19.67 -13.10
N ALA A 509 -27.50 -19.64 -12.16
CA ALA A 509 -26.09 -19.42 -12.48
C ALA A 509 -25.53 -20.55 -13.37
N GLY A 510 -25.95 -21.80 -13.12
CA GLY A 510 -25.56 -22.95 -13.94
C GLY A 510 -26.10 -22.86 -15.37
N GLU A 511 -27.39 -22.53 -15.54
CA GLU A 511 -28.01 -22.32 -16.85
C GLU A 511 -27.26 -21.23 -17.65
N LEU A 512 -26.99 -20.08 -17.01
CA LEU A 512 -26.23 -18.98 -17.60
C LEU A 512 -24.81 -19.42 -18.01
N LEU A 513 -24.08 -20.13 -17.15
CA LEU A 513 -22.71 -20.59 -17.44
C LEU A 513 -22.67 -21.61 -18.57
N VAL A 514 -23.67 -22.49 -18.67
CA VAL A 514 -23.80 -23.45 -19.77
C VAL A 514 -24.02 -22.73 -21.09
N ALA A 515 -24.96 -21.77 -21.12
CA ALA A 515 -25.22 -20.96 -22.31
C ALA A 515 -23.99 -20.16 -22.73
N ALA A 516 -23.37 -19.41 -21.81
CA ALA A 516 -22.17 -18.62 -22.09
C ALA A 516 -21.01 -19.49 -22.61
N ASN A 517 -20.78 -20.66 -22.03
CA ASN A 517 -19.75 -21.57 -22.52
C ASN A 517 -20.07 -22.18 -23.88
N SER A 518 -21.35 -22.38 -24.21
CA SER A 518 -21.78 -22.82 -25.53
C SER A 518 -21.48 -21.75 -26.57
N ASP A 519 -21.99 -20.53 -26.37
CA ASP A 519 -21.79 -19.41 -27.29
C ASP A 519 -20.31 -19.08 -27.47
N ARG A 520 -19.53 -19.13 -26.38
CA ARG A 520 -18.07 -18.96 -26.44
C ARG A 520 -17.42 -19.96 -27.39
N LYS A 521 -17.82 -21.23 -27.36
CA LYS A 521 -17.25 -22.27 -28.23
C LYS A 521 -17.57 -21.99 -29.69
N ASP A 522 -18.79 -21.56 -29.98
CA ASP A 522 -19.24 -21.26 -31.34
C ASP A 522 -18.50 -20.03 -31.90
N VAL A 523 -18.41 -18.95 -31.12
CA VAL A 523 -17.65 -17.75 -31.50
C VAL A 523 -16.16 -18.06 -31.64
N ARG A 524 -15.61 -18.91 -30.75
CA ARG A 524 -14.20 -19.34 -30.86
C ARG A 524 -13.95 -20.13 -32.12
N LEU A 525 -14.85 -21.03 -32.51
CA LEU A 525 -14.73 -21.78 -33.76
C LEU A 525 -14.76 -20.85 -34.98
N ALA A 526 -15.65 -19.87 -34.99
CA ALA A 526 -15.70 -18.85 -36.04
C ALA A 526 -14.40 -18.02 -36.11
N ALA A 527 -13.95 -17.50 -34.96
CA ALA A 527 -12.72 -16.72 -34.85
C ALA A 527 -11.48 -17.53 -35.28
N GLN A 528 -11.46 -18.84 -35.06
CA GLN A 528 -10.38 -19.72 -35.55
C GLN A 528 -10.37 -19.84 -37.07
N VAL A 529 -11.54 -19.91 -37.71
CA VAL A 529 -11.66 -19.92 -39.17
C VAL A 529 -11.17 -18.59 -39.73
N ASP A 530 -11.58 -17.47 -39.13
CA ASP A 530 -11.17 -16.13 -39.56
C ASP A 530 -9.67 -15.90 -39.34
N LEU A 531 -9.11 -16.37 -38.21
CA LEU A 531 -7.68 -16.32 -37.96
C LEU A 531 -6.90 -17.11 -39.01
N LYS A 532 -7.35 -18.32 -39.34
CA LYS A 532 -6.72 -19.13 -40.38
C LYS A 532 -6.77 -18.43 -41.74
N ALA A 533 -7.92 -17.86 -42.11
CA ALA A 533 -8.06 -17.10 -43.35
C ALA A 533 -7.14 -15.85 -43.37
N ALA A 534 -7.01 -15.15 -42.25
CA ALA A 534 -6.10 -14.01 -42.11
C ALA A 534 -4.63 -14.42 -42.24
N GLN A 535 -4.24 -15.56 -41.66
CA GLN A 535 -2.90 -16.13 -41.78
C GLN A 535 -2.59 -16.55 -43.22
N GLU A 536 -3.53 -17.22 -43.90
CA GLU A 536 -3.39 -17.60 -45.31
C GLU A 536 -3.25 -16.36 -46.20
N LYS A 537 -4.03 -15.31 -45.95
CA LYS A 537 -3.92 -14.03 -46.67
C LYS A 537 -2.57 -13.36 -46.44
N LEU A 538 -2.09 -13.31 -45.20
CA LEU A 538 -0.79 -12.72 -44.86
C LEU A 538 0.38 -13.51 -45.48
N ALA A 539 0.24 -14.84 -45.58
CA ALA A 539 1.22 -15.70 -46.25
C ALA A 539 1.18 -15.57 -47.78
N ALA A 540 0.04 -15.18 -48.35
CA ALA A 540 -0.14 -14.99 -49.79
C ALA A 540 0.26 -13.58 -50.27
N GLU A 541 0.42 -12.60 -49.38
CA GLU A 541 1.01 -11.31 -49.75
C GLU A 541 2.49 -11.55 -50.13
N PRO A 542 2.87 -11.32 -51.41
CA PRO A 542 4.24 -11.55 -51.83
C PRO A 542 5.15 -10.69 -50.96
N GLU A 543 6.21 -11.29 -50.39
CA GLU A 543 7.27 -10.47 -49.81
C GLU A 543 7.72 -9.50 -50.90
N GLU A 544 7.44 -8.21 -50.73
CA GLU A 544 8.09 -7.16 -51.49
C GLU A 544 9.58 -7.37 -51.26
N SER A 545 10.18 -8.12 -52.18
CA SER A 545 11.59 -8.35 -52.24
C SER A 545 12.20 -6.95 -52.33
N PRO A 546 13.02 -6.53 -51.35
CA PRO A 546 13.62 -5.22 -51.42
C PRO A 546 14.44 -5.20 -52.71
N GLU A 547 13.94 -4.50 -53.74
CA GLU A 547 14.67 -4.27 -54.98
C GLU A 547 16.06 -3.77 -54.57
N SER A 548 17.06 -4.62 -54.78
CA SER A 548 18.47 -4.26 -54.59
C SER A 548 18.82 -3.27 -55.69
N PRO A 549 19.09 -1.98 -55.39
CA PRO A 549 19.63 -1.08 -56.39
C PRO A 549 21.13 -1.39 -56.50
N GLY A 550 21.56 -1.85 -57.66
CA GLY A 550 22.98 -1.85 -58.01
C GLY A 550 23.56 -0.42 -58.01
N VAL A 551 24.41 -0.14 -57.00
CA VAL A 551 25.75 0.52 -57.01
C VAL A 551 26.07 1.42 -58.25
N PRO A 552 26.60 2.68 -58.12
CA PRO A 552 27.83 2.96 -57.40
C PRO A 552 27.98 4.25 -56.56
N GLN A 553 28.89 4.11 -55.60
CA GLN A 553 29.65 5.07 -54.79
C GLN A 553 29.52 6.58 -55.13
N THR A 554 29.08 7.37 -54.14
CA THR A 554 29.88 8.47 -53.53
C THR A 554 29.29 8.81 -52.14
N SER A 555 30.13 8.84 -51.11
CA SER A 555 29.82 9.32 -49.74
C SER A 555 30.09 10.83 -49.63
N PRO A 556 29.69 11.58 -48.56
CA PRO A 556 28.94 11.17 -47.35
C PRO A 556 27.81 12.13 -46.87
N LYS A 557 26.77 11.60 -46.19
CA LYS A 557 26.28 12.04 -44.85
C LYS A 557 25.07 11.18 -44.41
N PRO A 558 25.04 10.56 -43.21
CA PRO A 558 23.89 9.74 -42.82
C PRO A 558 22.77 10.62 -42.26
N ALA A 559 21.65 10.69 -42.98
CA ALA A 559 20.35 11.03 -42.41
C ALA A 559 19.71 9.75 -41.85
N ALA A 560 19.10 9.84 -40.67
CA ALA A 560 18.51 8.74 -39.92
C ALA A 560 17.65 7.82 -40.80
N ALA A 561 18.03 6.55 -40.87
CA ALA A 561 17.24 5.52 -41.53
C ALA A 561 15.87 5.38 -40.86
N LYS A 562 14.79 5.54 -41.64
CA LYS A 562 13.42 5.22 -41.21
C LYS A 562 13.37 3.73 -40.85
N ILE A 563 13.04 3.43 -39.60
CA ILE A 563 12.72 2.08 -39.16
C ILE A 563 11.54 1.57 -40.00
N PRO A 564 11.62 0.38 -40.61
CA PRO A 564 10.49 -0.18 -41.37
C PRO A 564 9.28 -0.37 -40.44
N ALA A 565 8.09 -0.08 -40.96
CA ALA A 565 6.85 -0.25 -40.21
C ALA A 565 6.71 -1.70 -39.71
N PRO A 566 6.20 -1.93 -38.49
CA PRO A 566 6.00 -3.28 -37.98
C PRO A 566 5.04 -4.05 -38.90
N LYS A 567 5.44 -5.26 -39.31
CA LYS A 567 4.55 -6.18 -40.03
C LYS A 567 3.30 -6.42 -39.18
N LYS A 568 2.10 -6.24 -39.75
CA LYS A 568 0.82 -6.55 -39.09
C LYS A 568 0.79 -8.03 -38.72
N LYS A 569 0.25 -8.36 -37.54
CA LYS A 569 0.01 -9.75 -37.16
C LYS A 569 -1.39 -10.17 -37.61
N ALA A 570 -1.62 -11.48 -37.76
CA ALA A 570 -2.92 -11.98 -38.20
C ALA A 570 -4.04 -11.64 -37.20
N GLU A 571 -3.72 -11.56 -35.91
CA GLU A 571 -4.64 -11.20 -34.83
C GLU A 571 -5.13 -9.74 -34.94
N ASP A 572 -4.35 -8.85 -35.56
CA ASP A 572 -4.72 -7.43 -35.75
C ASP A 572 -5.85 -7.26 -36.80
N LEU A 573 -6.18 -8.31 -37.55
CA LEU A 573 -7.18 -8.31 -38.63
C LEU A 573 -8.55 -8.80 -38.17
N ILE A 574 -8.66 -9.31 -36.95
CA ILE A 574 -9.90 -9.85 -36.36
C ILE A 574 -10.49 -8.82 -35.39
N PRO A 575 -11.82 -8.66 -35.30
CA PRO A 575 -12.47 -7.88 -34.24
C PRO A 575 -11.94 -8.21 -32.83
N ALA A 576 -11.73 -7.19 -32.01
CA ALA A 576 -11.08 -7.34 -30.70
C ALA A 576 -11.78 -8.35 -29.76
N LEU A 577 -13.11 -8.45 -29.79
CA LEU A 577 -13.86 -9.41 -28.97
C LEU A 577 -13.68 -10.87 -29.45
N GLU A 578 -13.54 -11.07 -30.75
CA GLU A 578 -13.23 -12.40 -31.31
C GLU A 578 -11.78 -12.79 -31.00
N ALA A 579 -10.84 -11.84 -31.00
CA ALA A 579 -9.49 -12.10 -30.51
C ALA A 579 -9.47 -12.49 -29.02
N ASP A 580 -10.32 -11.86 -28.19
CA ASP A 580 -10.44 -12.19 -26.76
C ASP A 580 -10.97 -13.61 -26.50
N VAL A 581 -11.95 -14.08 -27.30
CA VAL A 581 -12.51 -15.42 -27.13
C VAL A 581 -11.48 -16.53 -27.41
N LEU A 582 -10.53 -16.27 -28.31
CA LEU A 582 -9.44 -17.19 -28.66
C LEU A 582 -8.50 -17.47 -27.49
N VAL A 583 -8.37 -16.53 -26.55
CA VAL A 583 -7.51 -16.68 -25.36
C VAL A 583 -8.30 -17.04 -24.09
N THR A 584 -9.61 -17.25 -24.21
CA THR A 584 -10.50 -17.68 -23.12
C THR A 584 -10.87 -19.15 -23.32
N ASP A 585 -10.39 -20.05 -22.46
CA ASP A 585 -10.55 -21.51 -22.56
C ASP A 585 -11.82 -22.05 -21.90
N GLY A 586 -12.36 -21.33 -20.92
CA GLY A 586 -13.60 -21.69 -20.25
C GLY A 586 -14.09 -20.62 -19.28
N LEU A 587 -15.35 -20.73 -18.89
CA LEU A 587 -16.00 -19.83 -17.94
C LEU A 587 -16.46 -20.63 -16.73
N SER A 588 -16.26 -20.08 -15.54
CA SER A 588 -16.59 -20.71 -14.26
C SER A 588 -16.99 -19.63 -13.23
N ALA A 589 -17.04 -20.01 -11.95
CA ALA A 589 -17.34 -19.14 -10.84
C ALA A 589 -16.16 -19.07 -9.86
N ALA A 590 -15.84 -17.88 -9.38
CA ALA A 590 -14.83 -17.63 -8.34
C ALA A 590 -15.46 -17.62 -6.94
N SER A 591 -16.68 -17.09 -6.80
CA SER A 591 -17.33 -16.95 -5.50
C SER A 591 -18.86 -17.00 -5.61
N GLY A 592 -19.51 -17.46 -4.54
CA GLY A 592 -20.96 -17.58 -4.41
C GLY A 592 -21.38 -17.23 -2.99
N TYR A 593 -22.07 -18.14 -2.29
CA TYR A 593 -22.49 -17.94 -0.91
C TYR A 593 -21.31 -17.69 0.03
N ARG A 594 -21.47 -16.68 0.90
CA ARG A 594 -20.54 -16.34 1.98
C ARG A 594 -21.30 -15.99 3.25
N GLY A 595 -21.27 -16.88 4.25
CA GLY A 595 -21.89 -16.62 5.55
C GLY A 595 -21.25 -15.44 6.29
N ARG A 596 -21.96 -14.90 7.29
CA ARG A 596 -21.63 -13.68 8.04
C ARG A 596 -20.23 -13.72 8.64
N ALA A 597 -19.87 -14.82 9.28
CA ALA A 597 -18.56 -14.97 9.90
C ALA A 597 -17.42 -14.96 8.87
N HIS A 598 -17.64 -15.52 7.68
CA HIS A 598 -16.68 -15.45 6.58
C HIS A 598 -16.57 -14.02 6.06
N GLN A 599 -17.70 -13.34 5.85
CA GLN A 599 -17.74 -11.94 5.42
C GLN A 599 -17.01 -11.01 6.41
N GLU A 600 -17.18 -11.23 7.72
CA GLU A 600 -16.48 -10.47 8.76
C GLU A 600 -14.97 -10.69 8.72
N ARG A 601 -14.51 -11.94 8.60
CA ARG A 601 -13.08 -12.25 8.47
C ARG A 601 -12.48 -11.57 7.24
N LEU A 602 -13.17 -11.62 6.10
CA LEU A 602 -12.74 -10.96 4.88
C LEU A 602 -12.68 -9.43 5.06
N TRP A 603 -13.71 -8.85 5.66
CA TRP A 603 -13.77 -7.41 5.96
C TRP A 603 -12.59 -6.98 6.82
N LYS A 604 -12.30 -7.71 7.90
CA LYS A 604 -11.18 -7.41 8.82
C LYS A 604 -9.82 -7.55 8.11
N SER A 605 -9.67 -8.57 7.27
CA SER A 605 -8.44 -8.74 6.47
C SER A 605 -8.25 -7.57 5.52
N TYR A 606 -9.27 -7.18 4.73
CA TYR A 606 -9.16 -6.04 3.82
C TYR A 606 -8.96 -4.73 4.57
N PHE A 607 -9.59 -4.55 5.73
CA PHE A 607 -9.35 -3.39 6.58
C PHE A 607 -7.86 -3.29 6.92
N ARG A 608 -7.27 -4.34 7.48
CA ARG A 608 -5.86 -4.36 7.90
C ARG A 608 -4.89 -4.24 6.72
N ASP A 609 -5.12 -5.04 5.69
CA ASP A 609 -4.13 -5.28 4.63
C ASP A 609 -4.21 -4.26 3.49
N LYS A 610 -5.38 -3.62 3.30
CA LYS A 610 -5.63 -2.70 2.17
C LYS A 610 -6.10 -1.33 2.63
N TYR A 611 -7.19 -1.25 3.39
CA TYR A 611 -7.88 0.03 3.60
C TYR A 611 -7.20 0.91 4.66
N TYR A 612 -6.74 0.32 5.76
CA TYR A 612 -6.07 1.05 6.82
C TYR A 612 -4.76 1.71 6.35
N PRO A 613 -3.88 1.03 5.58
CA PRO A 613 -2.72 1.67 4.94
C PRO A 613 -3.11 2.71 3.89
N ALA A 614 -4.05 2.42 3.00
CA ALA A 614 -4.44 3.33 1.90
C ALA A 614 -5.06 4.65 2.39
N THR A 615 -5.60 4.67 3.60
CA THR A 615 -6.27 5.82 4.20
C THR A 615 -5.43 6.58 5.22
N ARG A 616 -4.20 6.13 5.48
CA ARG A 616 -3.27 6.66 6.50
C ARG A 616 -3.14 8.19 6.47
N LYS A 617 -2.68 8.77 5.35
CA LYS A 617 -2.47 10.23 5.21
C LYS A 617 -3.75 11.04 5.43
N MET A 618 -4.87 10.50 4.94
CA MET A 618 -6.17 11.11 5.12
C MET A 618 -6.59 11.10 6.60
N ARG A 619 -6.45 9.95 7.30
CA ARG A 619 -6.82 9.84 8.72
C ARG A 619 -5.96 10.71 9.63
N ALA A 620 -4.66 10.82 9.35
CA ALA A 620 -3.75 11.67 10.12
C ALA A 620 -4.12 13.16 10.05
N ALA A 621 -4.77 13.60 8.97
CA ALA A 621 -5.20 14.98 8.80
C ALA A 621 -6.58 15.31 9.41
N LEU A 622 -7.26 14.34 10.03
CA LEU A 622 -8.59 14.55 10.60
C LEU A 622 -8.52 15.02 12.07
N PRO A 623 -9.50 15.82 12.53
CA PRO A 623 -9.71 16.07 13.95
C PRO A 623 -9.78 14.76 14.74
N GLY A 624 -9.24 14.75 15.96
CA GLY A 624 -9.13 13.54 16.77
C GLY A 624 -8.08 12.53 16.31
N GLY A 625 -7.34 12.81 15.24
CA GLY A 625 -6.21 12.01 14.76
C GLY A 625 -6.61 10.71 14.07
N VAL A 626 -5.63 9.82 13.91
CA VAL A 626 -5.74 8.62 13.05
C VAL A 626 -6.84 7.63 13.44
N HIS A 627 -7.32 7.67 14.69
CA HIS A 627 -8.36 6.78 15.24
C HIS A 627 -9.57 7.53 15.84
N GLY A 628 -9.67 8.85 15.61
CA GLY A 628 -10.78 9.67 16.09
C GLY A 628 -12.13 9.33 15.45
N ASP A 629 -13.20 9.97 15.93
CA ASP A 629 -14.58 9.74 15.47
C ASP A 629 -14.77 10.12 14.00
N GLU A 630 -14.13 11.21 13.56
CA GLU A 630 -14.06 11.65 12.18
C GLU A 630 -13.34 10.62 11.31
N ALA A 631 -12.28 9.99 11.83
CA ALA A 631 -11.57 8.92 11.14
C ALA A 631 -12.46 7.68 10.98
N VAL A 632 -13.29 7.34 11.98
CA VAL A 632 -14.28 6.25 11.87
C VAL A 632 -15.26 6.54 10.74
N THR A 633 -15.89 7.73 10.76
CA THR A 633 -16.86 8.15 9.74
C THR A 633 -16.26 8.13 8.34
N ARG A 634 -15.02 8.63 8.21
CA ARG A 634 -14.33 8.67 6.93
C ARG A 634 -13.97 7.27 6.42
N MET A 635 -13.57 6.36 7.32
CA MET A 635 -13.29 4.97 6.97
C MET A 635 -14.54 4.24 6.50
N VAL A 636 -15.67 4.40 7.19
CA VAL A 636 -16.95 3.82 6.77
C VAL A 636 -17.30 4.28 5.35
N SER A 637 -17.23 5.58 5.08
CA SER A 637 -17.46 6.13 3.74
C SER A 637 -16.51 5.56 2.68
N TYR A 638 -15.22 5.40 3.01
CA TYR A 638 -14.23 4.84 2.09
C TYR A 638 -14.48 3.34 1.79
N ILE A 639 -14.93 2.57 2.78
CA ILE A 639 -15.09 1.12 2.70
C ILE A 639 -16.45 0.72 2.08
N ALA A 640 -17.51 1.49 2.32
CA ALA A 640 -18.87 1.17 1.87
C ALA A 640 -19.00 0.98 0.33
N GLY A 641 -18.07 1.54 -0.44
CA GLY A 641 -18.01 1.35 -1.89
C GLY A 641 -17.16 0.16 -2.37
N LYS A 642 -16.56 -0.63 -1.47
CA LYS A 642 -15.57 -1.68 -1.79
C LYS A 642 -15.91 -3.06 -1.24
N ILE A 643 -16.64 -3.13 -0.12
CA ILE A 643 -17.09 -4.38 0.48
C ILE A 643 -18.33 -4.10 1.31
N ALA A 644 -19.32 -4.98 1.27
CA ALA A 644 -20.50 -4.89 2.13
C ALA A 644 -20.16 -5.28 3.59
N PRO A 645 -20.79 -4.65 4.59
CA PRO A 645 -20.67 -5.10 5.96
C PRO A 645 -21.30 -6.50 6.14
N PRO A 646 -20.81 -7.31 7.11
CA PRO A 646 -21.45 -8.58 7.46
C PRO A 646 -22.94 -8.37 7.79
N GLY A 647 -23.81 -9.25 7.30
CA GLY A 647 -25.27 -9.07 7.38
C GLY A 647 -25.91 -8.50 6.12
N TYR A 648 -25.15 -7.79 5.29
CA TYR A 648 -25.71 -6.92 4.24
C TYR A 648 -25.08 -7.14 2.86
N SER A 649 -24.44 -8.29 2.65
CA SER A 649 -23.87 -8.72 1.37
C SER A 649 -24.85 -9.59 0.57
N ASN A 650 -24.94 -9.39 -0.74
CA ASN A 650 -25.72 -10.29 -1.61
C ASN A 650 -25.12 -11.71 -1.68
N HIS A 651 -23.81 -11.86 -1.43
CA HIS A 651 -23.21 -13.19 -1.26
C HIS A 651 -23.72 -13.88 0.00
N GLN A 652 -24.05 -13.14 1.06
CA GLN A 652 -24.62 -13.72 2.27
C GLN A 652 -26.07 -14.16 2.06
N ALA A 653 -26.84 -13.43 1.23
CA ALA A 653 -28.15 -13.91 0.79
C ALA A 653 -28.08 -15.12 -0.16
N GLY A 654 -26.88 -15.54 -0.59
CA GLY A 654 -26.67 -16.63 -1.53
C GLY A 654 -27.14 -16.34 -2.96
N VAL A 655 -27.40 -15.06 -3.30
CA VAL A 655 -27.94 -14.65 -4.61
C VAL A 655 -26.90 -14.02 -5.53
N ALA A 656 -25.72 -13.69 -5.03
CA ALA A 656 -24.62 -13.15 -5.83
C ALA A 656 -23.62 -14.21 -6.25
N ILE A 657 -23.07 -14.02 -7.45
CA ILE A 657 -22.00 -14.81 -8.02
C ILE A 657 -20.90 -13.87 -8.55
N ASP A 658 -19.65 -14.23 -8.27
CA ASP A 658 -18.49 -13.64 -8.93
C ASP A 658 -18.01 -14.63 -9.99
N PHE A 659 -18.08 -14.28 -11.27
CA PHE A 659 -17.63 -15.16 -12.35
C PHE A 659 -16.11 -15.17 -12.51
N TRP A 660 -15.60 -16.24 -13.12
CA TRP A 660 -14.18 -16.44 -13.41
C TRP A 660 -13.96 -16.86 -14.87
N GLN A 661 -12.88 -16.38 -15.48
CA GLN A 661 -12.47 -16.76 -16.83
C GLN A 661 -11.21 -17.62 -16.75
N VAL A 662 -11.28 -18.86 -17.23
CA VAL A 662 -10.11 -19.70 -17.45
C VAL A 662 -9.48 -19.26 -18.77
N ARG A 663 -8.27 -18.72 -18.72
CA ARG A 663 -7.60 -18.12 -19.87
C ARG A 663 -6.26 -18.80 -20.14
N VAL A 664 -5.78 -18.66 -21.38
CA VAL A 664 -4.46 -19.16 -21.78
C VAL A 664 -3.39 -18.47 -20.92
N LYS A 665 -2.38 -19.23 -20.48
CA LYS A 665 -1.31 -18.73 -19.61
C LYS A 665 -0.70 -17.43 -20.16
N GLY A 666 -0.65 -16.39 -19.32
CA GLY A 666 -0.15 -15.06 -19.70
C GLY A 666 -1.25 -14.08 -20.13
N HIS A 667 -2.49 -14.54 -20.26
CA HIS A 667 -3.69 -13.73 -20.50
C HIS A 667 -4.64 -13.75 -19.29
N ASP A 668 -4.12 -14.02 -18.10
CA ASP A 668 -4.90 -14.09 -16.87
C ASP A 668 -5.56 -12.74 -16.55
N ILE A 669 -6.82 -12.77 -16.14
CA ILE A 669 -7.56 -11.59 -15.68
C ILE A 669 -8.06 -11.88 -14.27
N HIS A 670 -7.66 -11.06 -13.31
CA HIS A 670 -8.05 -11.21 -11.92
C HIS A 670 -9.30 -10.39 -11.58
N ASN A 671 -10.16 -10.93 -10.70
CA ASN A 671 -11.27 -10.20 -10.11
C ASN A 671 -10.71 -9.24 -9.04
N ASP A 672 -10.25 -8.07 -9.47
CA ASP A 672 -9.67 -7.05 -8.60
C ASP A 672 -10.31 -5.68 -8.85
N THR A 673 -10.69 -5.01 -7.76
CA THR A 673 -11.27 -3.66 -7.72
C THR A 673 -10.36 -2.54 -8.24
N ASN A 674 -9.11 -2.82 -8.61
CA ASN A 674 -8.24 -1.83 -9.24
C ASN A 674 -8.73 -1.46 -10.65
N ALA A 675 -8.47 -0.21 -11.07
CA ALA A 675 -9.04 0.34 -12.30
C ALA A 675 -8.59 -0.41 -13.56
N ASP A 676 -7.34 -0.89 -13.59
CA ASP A 676 -6.78 -1.61 -14.74
C ASP A 676 -7.43 -2.99 -14.91
N ALA A 677 -7.62 -3.72 -13.81
CA ALA A 677 -8.30 -5.01 -13.82
C ALA A 677 -9.78 -4.86 -14.19
N ILE A 678 -10.48 -3.84 -13.67
CA ILE A 678 -11.85 -3.52 -14.09
C ILE A 678 -11.89 -3.19 -15.58
N GLY A 679 -10.98 -2.34 -16.06
CA GLY A 679 -10.88 -1.96 -17.47
C GLY A 679 -10.67 -3.18 -18.36
N LEU A 680 -9.72 -4.05 -18.00
CA LEU A 680 -9.42 -5.27 -18.72
C LEU A 680 -10.61 -6.24 -18.74
N TRP A 681 -11.29 -6.45 -17.62
CA TRP A 681 -12.50 -7.27 -17.56
C TRP A 681 -13.60 -6.75 -18.50
N LYS A 682 -13.81 -5.43 -18.53
CA LYS A 682 -14.81 -4.77 -19.40
C LYS A 682 -14.47 -4.84 -20.89
N THR A 683 -13.24 -5.19 -21.25
CA THR A 683 -12.87 -5.45 -22.65
C THR A 683 -13.09 -6.89 -23.09
N THR A 684 -13.48 -7.78 -22.19
CA THR A 684 -13.63 -9.21 -22.51
C THR A 684 -14.93 -9.49 -23.27
N TRP A 685 -14.87 -10.53 -24.13
CA TRP A 685 -16.05 -11.09 -24.79
C TRP A 685 -17.11 -11.48 -23.77
N PHE A 686 -16.70 -12.07 -22.64
CA PHE A 686 -17.65 -12.55 -21.64
C PHE A 686 -18.40 -11.43 -20.93
N TRP A 687 -17.75 -10.30 -20.63
CA TRP A 687 -18.46 -9.15 -20.07
C TRP A 687 -19.48 -8.57 -21.06
N ALA A 688 -19.12 -8.45 -22.34
CA ALA A 688 -20.05 -8.01 -23.37
C ALA A 688 -21.25 -8.98 -23.48
N TRP A 689 -21.00 -10.28 -23.46
CA TRP A 689 -22.03 -11.31 -23.48
C TRP A 689 -22.96 -11.23 -22.26
N LEU A 690 -22.42 -11.06 -21.05
CA LEU A 690 -23.21 -10.94 -19.81
C LEU A 690 -24.15 -9.74 -19.86
N ASN A 691 -23.69 -8.57 -20.33
CA ASN A 691 -24.55 -7.39 -20.46
C ASN A 691 -25.73 -7.61 -21.40
N GLN A 692 -25.58 -8.46 -22.40
CA GLN A 692 -26.63 -8.76 -23.35
C GLN A 692 -27.59 -9.84 -22.82
N HIS A 693 -27.07 -10.86 -22.15
CA HIS A 693 -27.83 -12.09 -21.89
C HIS A 693 -28.15 -12.37 -20.42
N ALA A 694 -27.40 -11.82 -19.46
CA ALA A 694 -27.56 -12.20 -18.05
C ALA A 694 -28.96 -11.89 -17.49
N GLY A 695 -29.62 -10.85 -18.00
CA GLY A 695 -30.99 -10.51 -17.65
C GLY A 695 -32.01 -11.60 -18.00
N GLU A 696 -31.76 -12.39 -19.06
CA GLU A 696 -32.61 -13.52 -19.46
C GLU A 696 -32.62 -14.64 -18.39
N TYR A 697 -31.57 -14.70 -17.58
CA TYR A 697 -31.39 -15.66 -16.48
C TYR A 697 -31.69 -15.02 -15.12
N GLY A 698 -32.22 -13.79 -15.10
CA GLY A 698 -32.58 -13.05 -13.89
C GLY A 698 -31.40 -12.38 -13.17
N PHE A 699 -30.21 -12.36 -13.75
CA PHE A 699 -29.04 -11.71 -13.15
C PHE A 699 -28.94 -10.24 -13.54
N LEU A 700 -28.57 -9.41 -12.57
CA LEU A 700 -28.38 -7.97 -12.74
C LEU A 700 -26.92 -7.59 -12.53
N ASP A 701 -26.41 -6.68 -13.37
CA ASP A 701 -25.05 -6.15 -13.28
C ASP A 701 -24.87 -5.30 -12.02
N PHE A 702 -23.81 -5.58 -11.27
CA PHE A 702 -23.29 -4.64 -10.30
C PHE A 702 -22.20 -3.82 -10.98
N ASN A 703 -22.60 -2.80 -11.76
CA ASN A 703 -21.80 -1.95 -12.68
C ASN A 703 -20.35 -1.57 -12.25
N LYS A 704 -20.05 -1.63 -10.95
CA LYS A 704 -18.74 -1.37 -10.33
C LYS A 704 -17.76 -2.53 -10.43
N GLU A 705 -18.24 -3.77 -10.38
CA GLU A 705 -17.42 -4.99 -10.39
C GLU A 705 -17.91 -5.89 -11.54
N PRO A 706 -17.26 -5.87 -12.72
CA PRO A 706 -17.78 -6.51 -13.94
C PRO A 706 -17.96 -8.04 -13.85
N TRP A 707 -17.33 -8.68 -12.86
CA TRP A 707 -17.51 -10.10 -12.56
C TRP A 707 -18.67 -10.39 -11.60
N HIS A 708 -19.22 -9.40 -10.90
CA HIS A 708 -20.20 -9.57 -9.82
C HIS A 708 -21.63 -9.37 -10.34
N TRP A 709 -22.44 -10.42 -10.24
CA TRP A 709 -23.82 -10.43 -10.71
C TRP A 709 -24.74 -10.98 -9.62
N ALA A 710 -25.93 -10.42 -9.48
CA ALA A 710 -26.89 -10.85 -8.47
C ALA A 710 -28.22 -11.25 -9.10
N LEU A 711 -28.78 -12.37 -8.64
CA LEU A 711 -30.13 -12.77 -9.02
C LEU A 711 -31.13 -11.74 -8.47
N GLY A 712 -31.83 -11.07 -9.37
CA GLY A 712 -32.90 -10.15 -9.03
C GLY A 712 -34.05 -10.89 -8.35
N ARG A 713 -34.79 -10.19 -7.46
CA ARG A 713 -36.12 -10.67 -7.11
C ARG A 713 -36.97 -10.47 -8.37
N HIS A 714 -37.46 -11.56 -8.96
CA HIS A 714 -38.52 -11.46 -9.97
C HIS A 714 -39.65 -10.63 -9.34
N GLY A 715 -39.93 -9.47 -9.95
CA GLY A 715 -41.04 -8.61 -9.56
C GLY A 715 -42.39 -9.27 -9.80
#